data_AF-A0A959MJA2-F1
#
_entry.id   AF-A0A959MJA2-F1
#
_cell.length_a   1.000
_cell.length_b   1.000
_cell.length_c   1.000
_cell.angle_alpha   90.00
_cell.angle_beta   90.00
_cell.angle_gamma   90.00
#
_symmetry.space_group_name_H-M   'P 1'
#
loop_
_entity.id
_entity.type
_entity.pdbx_description
1 polymer ?
#
loop_
_entity_poly.entity_id
_entity_poly.type
_entity_poly.pdbx_seq_one_letter_code
_entity_poly.pdbx_strand_id
1 'polypeptide(L)'
;MPEHILDPELRNILDRLFARQTFGVKLGLEPTRLLLETFGTPQEQLRVVHVAGTNGKGSVCAMIASVLSEAGHRVGLYSSPHLINFRERMRVNGKPISEEQLALYAKEMMPEIERIGCTFFEGTTAIALRYFADENVDIVVLETGMGGRLDATNVVTPLLSIITSIGLDHTRHLGETYEEIALEKAGIMKEGVPTIVGRIRPRLRALFTDQGNRLGSSVTFVEDGSRALHHETNLRQTVGSFIVMEEEIDNLSIDLPGKHQIENARVALAALRMLPPEFLPNEDVIRSGFRSIRQNTGIRGRFDHIAETPDVLLDVAHNADGAKVLAETLAEVFGRREAVRFVYGAVRDKDVGEVARLIAPFARTLHAVSAENPRSLPSDEIAYWCREAGVETVDAGSVEEGVRQAIALCEGDEAVMIFGSFFVVGEAIEVLEEMPVLLKNGRVEEDSFRGGVTHGYDGTPHEVANSELAVQRAVVGSGERNGGSETDRVTIKEWHPNEQPRERLLELGPQALSDAELIAILLRTGTPDKDVLQLSRELLRTFGSGIGGDRLIDIAGRDIRELQQVRGIGPTKAITLAAAFELGSRVASRSFSESPVMKEPKDIARFFIPRMRALRKEQFHVIVQNTAGQIIRTELVSEGNLNSSIVTPREVYRAAIIENAASIIGLHNHPSGNPKPSFEDIAVTRQLVEAGRILQIPFHDHIIIAGEEYVSMLDEGLM
;
A
#
# COMPACT_ATOMS: atom_id res chain seq x y z
N MET A 1 18.03 -10.87 -5.08
CA MET A 1 19.13 -9.89 -5.27
C MET A 1 19.83 -10.32 -6.54
N PRO A 2 20.00 -9.44 -7.52
CA PRO A 2 20.71 -9.80 -8.73
C PRO A 2 22.17 -10.09 -8.38
N GLU A 3 22.72 -11.16 -8.93
CA GLU A 3 24.07 -11.66 -8.63
C GLU A 3 25.18 -10.80 -9.25
N HIS A 4 24.82 -9.72 -9.94
CA HIS A 4 25.75 -8.98 -10.76
C HIS A 4 26.41 -7.82 -10.00
N ILE A 5 27.68 -8.06 -9.67
CA ILE A 5 28.70 -7.06 -9.38
C ILE A 5 28.41 -6.28 -8.10
N LEU A 6 28.57 -6.94 -6.96
CA LEU A 6 28.89 -6.26 -5.71
C LEU A 6 30.14 -6.93 -5.15
N ASP A 7 31.11 -6.13 -4.74
CA ASP A 7 32.21 -6.59 -3.87
C ASP A 7 31.63 -7.49 -2.77
N PRO A 8 32.16 -8.72 -2.54
CA PRO A 8 31.65 -9.63 -1.52
C PRO A 8 31.47 -9.00 -0.13
N GLU A 9 32.32 -8.03 0.23
CA GLU A 9 32.18 -7.28 1.48
C GLU A 9 30.95 -6.38 1.47
N LEU A 10 30.76 -5.58 0.41
CA LEU A 10 29.56 -4.76 0.22
C LEU A 10 28.28 -5.60 0.18
N ARG A 11 28.31 -6.76 -0.49
CA ARG A 11 27.17 -7.69 -0.53
C ARG A 11 26.80 -8.16 0.88
N ASN A 12 27.78 -8.55 1.70
CA ASN A 12 27.52 -8.95 3.09
C ASN A 12 26.92 -7.83 3.93
N ILE A 13 27.40 -6.60 3.77
CA ILE A 13 26.87 -5.44 4.49
C ILE A 13 25.43 -5.13 4.05
N LEU A 14 25.16 -5.18 2.74
CA LEU A 14 23.80 -4.99 2.22
C LEU A 14 22.87 -6.11 2.67
N ASP A 15 23.31 -7.36 2.69
CA ASP A 15 22.52 -8.49 3.24
C ASP A 15 22.13 -8.23 4.69
N ARG A 16 23.07 -7.74 5.52
CA ARG A 16 22.80 -7.34 6.91
C ARG A 16 21.79 -6.21 6.98
N LEU A 17 21.90 -5.20 6.11
CA LEU A 17 20.93 -4.09 6.05
C LEU A 17 19.54 -4.58 5.61
N PHE A 18 19.47 -5.43 4.57
CA PHE A 18 18.22 -6.02 4.06
C PHE A 18 17.55 -6.96 5.05
N ALA A 19 18.32 -7.71 5.85
CA ALA A 19 17.78 -8.55 6.93
C ALA A 19 16.94 -7.74 7.92
N ARG A 20 17.18 -6.41 8.02
CA ARG A 20 16.43 -5.49 8.88
C ARG A 20 15.08 -5.06 8.31
N GLN A 21 14.67 -5.57 7.14
CA GLN A 21 13.28 -5.46 6.67
C GLN A 21 12.32 -6.29 7.53
N THR A 22 12.82 -7.33 8.20
CA THR A 22 12.03 -8.21 9.08
C THR A 22 11.48 -7.51 10.32
N PHE A 23 12.07 -6.39 10.75
CA PHE A 23 11.55 -5.58 11.86
C PHE A 23 10.24 -4.84 11.53
N GLY A 24 9.77 -4.89 10.28
CA GLY A 24 8.55 -4.22 9.85
C GLY A 24 8.64 -2.70 9.92
N VAL A 25 7.49 -2.01 9.88
CA VAL A 25 7.40 -0.57 10.05
C VAL A 25 7.47 -0.26 11.55
N LYS A 26 8.62 0.22 12.02
CA LYS A 26 8.77 0.78 13.37
C LYS A 26 8.40 2.25 13.32
N LEU A 27 7.37 2.64 14.06
CA LEU A 27 6.90 4.03 14.12
C LEU A 27 7.73 4.82 15.14
N GLY A 28 8.41 5.86 14.68
CA GLY A 28 9.22 6.76 15.51
C GLY A 28 10.38 7.38 14.72
N LEU A 29 10.86 8.56 15.13
CA LEU A 29 12.03 9.21 14.51
C LEU A 29 13.32 8.99 15.31
N GLU A 30 13.18 8.48 16.54
CA GLU A 30 14.24 8.45 17.54
C GLU A 30 15.41 7.55 17.13
N PRO A 31 15.21 6.36 16.54
CA PRO A 31 16.32 5.57 16.02
C PRO A 31 17.13 6.32 14.95
N THR A 32 16.45 6.95 13.98
CA THR A 32 17.12 7.72 12.91
C THR A 32 17.85 8.94 13.47
N ARG A 33 17.25 9.68 14.40
CA ARG A 33 17.88 10.83 15.06
C ARG A 33 19.14 10.42 15.81
N LEU A 34 19.06 9.40 16.66
CA LEU A 34 20.20 8.91 17.43
C LEU A 34 21.34 8.42 16.53
N LEU A 35 20.99 7.73 15.43
CA LEU A 35 21.97 7.28 14.45
C LEU A 35 22.69 8.48 13.81
N LEU A 36 21.94 9.48 13.36
CA LEU A 36 22.51 10.67 12.73
C LEU A 36 23.31 11.55 13.71
N GLU A 37 22.88 11.66 14.95
CA GLU A 37 23.63 12.33 16.03
C GLU A 37 25.00 11.68 16.25
N THR A 38 25.07 10.35 16.17
CA THR A 38 26.34 9.61 16.28
C THR A 38 27.33 9.97 15.16
N PHE A 39 26.82 10.44 14.02
CA PHE A 39 27.62 10.84 12.85
C PHE A 39 27.63 12.36 12.60
N GLY A 40 27.40 13.16 13.66
CA GLY A 40 27.58 14.61 13.60
C GLY A 40 26.46 15.38 12.89
N THR A 41 25.24 14.87 12.94
CA THR A 41 24.00 15.51 12.43
C THR A 41 24.09 15.99 10.98
N PRO A 42 24.50 15.15 10.01
CA PRO A 42 24.70 15.58 8.61
C PRO A 42 23.45 16.19 7.98
N GLN A 43 22.26 15.78 8.43
CA GLN A 43 20.98 16.32 8.00
C GLN A 43 20.78 17.82 8.28
N GLU A 44 21.49 18.39 9.27
CA GLU A 44 21.40 19.82 9.62
C GLU A 44 22.19 20.71 8.65
N GLN A 45 23.08 20.11 7.85
CA GLN A 45 23.90 20.82 6.86
C GLN A 45 23.23 20.90 5.49
N LEU A 46 22.13 20.17 5.30
CA LEU A 46 21.46 20.01 4.02
C LEU A 46 20.35 21.05 3.82
N ARG A 47 20.31 21.64 2.63
CA ARG A 47 19.14 22.37 2.13
C ARG A 47 18.20 21.37 1.46
N VAL A 48 16.98 21.21 1.96
CA VAL A 48 16.10 20.10 1.55
C VAL A 48 14.76 20.59 0.98
N VAL A 49 14.30 19.98 -0.11
CA VAL A 49 12.89 19.95 -0.54
C VAL A 49 12.31 18.61 -0.14
N HIS A 50 11.33 18.60 0.76
CA HIS A 50 10.79 17.36 1.33
C HIS A 50 9.43 17.03 0.74
N VAL A 51 9.29 15.86 0.14
CA VAL A 51 8.12 15.50 -0.68
C VAL A 51 7.42 14.28 -0.11
N ALA A 52 6.18 14.47 0.34
CA ALA A 52 5.24 13.42 0.71
C ALA A 52 4.04 13.38 -0.23
N GLY A 53 3.23 12.34 -0.11
CA GLY A 53 2.10 12.11 -1.00
C GLY A 53 1.76 10.64 -1.17
N THR A 54 0.60 10.38 -1.76
CA THR A 54 0.17 9.01 -2.08
C THR A 54 0.80 8.61 -3.41
N ASN A 55 0.41 9.30 -4.48
CA ASN A 55 0.94 9.12 -5.83
C ASN A 55 1.69 10.38 -6.29
N GLY A 56 2.63 10.21 -7.23
CA GLY A 56 3.35 11.32 -7.88
C GLY A 56 4.61 11.81 -7.16
N LYS A 57 4.92 11.31 -5.94
CA LYS A 57 6.13 11.69 -5.18
C LYS A 57 7.41 11.61 -6.01
N GLY A 58 7.81 10.40 -6.42
CA GLY A 58 8.99 10.19 -7.24
C GLY A 58 9.02 11.00 -8.54
N SER A 59 7.89 11.18 -9.24
CA SER A 59 7.82 12.00 -10.45
C SER A 59 8.04 13.49 -10.16
N VAL A 60 7.41 14.04 -9.12
CA VAL A 60 7.62 15.43 -8.68
C VAL A 60 9.07 15.64 -8.22
N CYS A 61 9.62 14.69 -7.44
CA CYS A 61 11.02 14.73 -7.02
C CYS A 61 11.96 14.75 -8.23
N ALA A 62 11.72 13.90 -9.22
CA ALA A 62 12.52 13.83 -10.43
C ALA A 62 12.41 15.10 -11.28
N MET A 63 11.22 15.68 -11.44
CA MET A 63 11.02 16.95 -12.16
C MET A 63 11.81 18.09 -11.51
N ILE A 64 11.70 18.24 -10.18
CA ILE A 64 12.42 19.28 -9.43
C ILE A 64 13.94 19.06 -9.54
N ALA A 65 14.40 17.82 -9.33
CA ALA A 65 15.82 17.50 -9.40
C ALA A 65 16.41 17.71 -10.81
N SER A 66 15.65 17.40 -11.85
CA SER A 66 16.06 17.62 -13.24
C SER A 66 16.24 19.10 -13.55
N VAL A 67 15.25 19.95 -13.22
CA VAL A 67 15.34 21.39 -13.46
C VAL A 67 16.47 22.04 -12.67
N LEU A 68 16.66 21.65 -11.40
CA LEU A 68 17.76 22.17 -10.59
C LEU A 68 19.13 21.70 -11.10
N SER A 69 19.23 20.50 -11.67
CA SER A 69 20.45 20.01 -12.31
C SER A 69 20.77 20.81 -13.58
N GLU A 70 19.77 21.11 -14.41
CA GLU A 70 19.91 21.99 -15.59
C GLU A 70 20.26 23.43 -15.20
N ALA A 71 19.83 23.89 -14.03
CA ALA A 71 20.23 25.17 -13.46
C ALA A 71 21.71 25.21 -13.00
N GLY A 72 22.41 24.07 -13.06
CA GLY A 72 23.82 23.95 -12.69
C GLY A 72 24.07 23.65 -11.22
N HIS A 73 23.03 23.32 -10.43
CA HIS A 73 23.20 22.92 -9.04
C HIS A 73 23.68 21.48 -8.92
N ARG A 74 24.41 21.19 -7.84
CA ARG A 74 24.72 19.83 -7.40
C ARG A 74 23.57 19.32 -6.55
N VAL A 75 22.69 18.54 -7.16
CA VAL A 75 21.44 18.07 -6.58
C VAL A 75 21.56 16.65 -6.07
N GLY A 76 21.28 16.45 -4.78
CA GLY A 76 21.01 15.12 -4.21
C GLY A 76 19.56 14.72 -4.45
N LEU A 77 19.31 13.51 -4.95
CA LEU A 77 17.98 12.94 -5.10
C LEU A 77 17.89 11.65 -4.29
N TYR A 78 16.97 11.62 -3.32
CA TYR A 78 16.62 10.43 -2.57
C TYR A 78 15.24 9.95 -2.96
N SER A 79 15.13 8.69 -3.39
CA SER A 79 13.89 8.09 -3.87
C SER A 79 13.66 6.69 -3.31
N SER A 80 12.40 6.25 -3.33
CA SER A 80 12.06 4.89 -2.93
C SER A 80 10.78 4.36 -3.60
N PRO A 81 10.66 3.02 -3.77
CA PRO A 81 11.74 2.02 -3.69
C PRO A 81 12.69 2.08 -4.91
N HIS A 82 13.67 1.16 -4.99
CA HIS A 82 14.46 0.92 -6.20
C HIS A 82 13.81 -0.18 -7.05
N LEU A 83 14.16 -0.24 -8.34
CA LEU A 83 13.76 -1.30 -9.26
C LEU A 83 14.74 -2.46 -9.24
N ILE A 84 16.02 -2.19 -9.53
CA ILE A 84 17.04 -3.23 -9.72
C ILE A 84 18.13 -3.07 -8.66
N ASN A 85 18.73 -1.89 -8.62
CA ASN A 85 19.93 -1.64 -7.85
C ASN A 85 19.64 -0.76 -6.64
N PHE A 86 20.10 -1.19 -5.46
CA PHE A 86 19.94 -0.42 -4.22
C PHE A 86 20.44 1.02 -4.34
N ARG A 87 21.52 1.25 -5.11
CA ARG A 87 22.12 2.57 -5.36
C ARG A 87 21.17 3.56 -6.01
N GLU A 88 20.12 3.11 -6.70
CA GLU A 88 19.12 3.98 -7.33
C GLU A 88 18.43 4.92 -6.34
N ARG A 89 18.37 4.54 -5.06
CA ARG A 89 17.76 5.33 -3.98
C ARG A 89 18.50 6.62 -3.70
N MET A 90 19.75 6.74 -4.09
CA MET A 90 20.65 7.82 -3.67
C MET A 90 21.47 8.28 -4.87
N ARG A 91 21.11 9.43 -5.45
CA ARG A 91 21.75 9.97 -6.64
C ARG A 91 22.27 11.38 -6.41
N VAL A 92 23.38 11.71 -7.03
CA VAL A 92 23.84 13.09 -7.16
C VAL A 92 23.98 13.44 -8.63
N ASN A 93 23.27 14.48 -9.08
CA ASN A 93 23.16 14.87 -10.49
C ASN A 93 22.84 13.67 -11.41
N GLY A 94 21.84 12.89 -11.02
CA GLY A 94 21.37 11.72 -11.76
C GLY A 94 22.23 10.46 -11.63
N LYS A 95 23.47 10.56 -11.12
CA LYS A 95 24.36 9.40 -10.96
C LYS A 95 24.09 8.69 -9.64
N PRO A 96 23.84 7.37 -9.61
CA PRO A 96 23.78 6.61 -8.37
C PRO A 96 25.08 6.73 -7.59
N ILE A 97 25.00 6.68 -6.25
CA ILE A 97 26.18 6.50 -5.40
C ILE A 97 27.03 5.33 -5.90
N SER A 98 28.36 5.47 -5.93
CA SER A 98 29.23 4.37 -6.37
C SER A 98 29.21 3.20 -5.39
N GLU A 99 29.63 2.00 -5.84
CA GLU A 99 29.73 0.85 -4.93
C GLU A 99 30.74 1.09 -3.82
N GLU A 100 31.87 1.72 -4.14
CA GLU A 100 32.93 2.03 -3.19
C GLU A 100 32.45 3.03 -2.14
N GLN A 101 31.72 4.07 -2.57
CA GLN A 101 31.13 5.05 -1.66
C GLN A 101 30.06 4.40 -0.78
N LEU A 102 29.17 3.60 -1.36
CA LEU A 102 28.15 2.90 -0.60
C LEU A 102 28.76 1.95 0.43
N ALA A 103 29.80 1.19 0.05
CA ALA A 103 30.53 0.31 0.94
C ALA A 103 31.18 1.07 2.08
N LEU A 104 31.80 2.22 1.81
CA LEU A 104 32.40 3.08 2.81
C LEU A 104 31.37 3.50 3.87
N TYR A 105 30.26 4.10 3.47
CA TYR A 105 29.23 4.57 4.40
C TYR A 105 28.55 3.42 5.13
N ALA A 106 28.18 2.37 4.40
CA ALA A 106 27.48 1.23 4.99
C ALA A 106 28.38 0.52 6.01
N LYS A 107 29.67 0.30 5.70
CA LYS A 107 30.63 -0.32 6.63
C LYS A 107 30.79 0.49 7.92
N GLU A 108 30.86 1.80 7.81
CA GLU A 108 31.04 2.68 8.96
C GLU A 108 29.77 2.75 9.83
N MET A 109 28.59 2.80 9.21
CA MET A 109 27.32 3.02 9.92
C MET A 109 26.66 1.73 10.42
N MET A 110 26.96 0.57 9.81
CA MET A 110 26.30 -0.71 10.12
C MET A 110 26.37 -1.12 11.61
N PRO A 111 27.50 -0.97 12.33
CA PRO A 111 27.56 -1.31 13.76
C PRO A 111 26.57 -0.51 14.61
N GLU A 112 26.42 0.78 14.32
CA GLU A 112 25.50 1.66 15.04
C GLU A 112 24.05 1.43 14.65
N ILE A 113 23.78 1.16 13.37
CA ILE A 113 22.46 0.73 12.88
C ILE A 113 22.00 -0.54 13.63
N GLU A 114 22.89 -1.49 13.85
CA GLU A 114 22.62 -2.71 14.63
C GLU A 114 22.41 -2.43 16.11
N ARG A 115 23.32 -1.67 16.73
CA ARG A 115 23.28 -1.33 18.16
C ARG A 115 22.01 -0.57 18.54
N ILE A 116 21.59 0.38 17.71
CA ILE A 116 20.39 1.21 17.93
C ILE A 116 19.11 0.42 17.62
N GLY A 117 19.21 -0.61 16.78
CA GLY A 117 18.03 -1.35 16.34
C GLY A 117 17.24 -0.61 15.26
N CYS A 118 17.93 0.12 14.36
CA CYS A 118 17.30 0.81 13.23
C CYS A 118 16.68 -0.20 12.25
N THR A 119 15.61 0.15 11.55
CA THR A 119 15.06 -0.62 10.44
C THR A 119 15.91 -0.46 9.17
N PHE A 120 15.62 -1.27 8.14
CA PHE A 120 16.22 -1.11 6.81
C PHE A 120 16.07 0.33 6.28
N PHE A 121 14.87 0.91 6.40
CA PHE A 121 14.59 2.22 5.85
C PHE A 121 15.30 3.33 6.63
N GLU A 122 15.28 3.26 7.97
CA GLU A 122 15.97 4.22 8.84
C GLU A 122 17.48 4.24 8.58
N GLY A 123 18.12 3.07 8.47
CA GLY A 123 19.55 2.97 8.16
C GLY A 123 19.89 3.48 6.75
N THR A 124 19.06 3.15 5.76
CA THR A 124 19.22 3.62 4.38
C THR A 124 19.11 5.14 4.28
N THR A 125 18.11 5.74 4.94
CA THR A 125 17.95 7.19 4.99
C THR A 125 19.13 7.87 5.66
N ALA A 126 19.66 7.32 6.75
CA ALA A 126 20.82 7.90 7.41
C ALA A 126 22.08 7.86 6.54
N ILE A 127 22.32 6.74 5.84
CA ILE A 127 23.41 6.61 4.85
C ILE A 127 23.24 7.64 3.73
N ALA A 128 22.01 7.85 3.23
CA ALA A 128 21.70 8.85 2.22
C ALA A 128 22.02 10.28 2.65
N LEU A 129 21.53 10.68 3.82
CA LEU A 129 21.73 12.05 4.33
C LEU A 129 23.21 12.32 4.59
N ARG A 130 23.96 11.35 5.12
CA ARG A 130 25.40 11.47 5.27
C ARG A 130 26.12 11.59 3.93
N TYR A 131 25.80 10.72 2.98
CA TYR A 131 26.37 10.77 1.63
C TYR A 131 26.18 12.14 0.97
N PHE A 132 24.97 12.72 1.04
CA PHE A 132 24.71 14.03 0.44
C PHE A 132 25.47 15.16 1.13
N ALA A 133 25.63 15.09 2.46
CA ALA A 133 26.40 16.08 3.21
C ALA A 133 27.88 16.03 2.82
N ASP A 134 28.46 14.83 2.76
CA ASP A 134 29.86 14.63 2.40
C ASP A 134 30.15 14.96 0.92
N GLU A 135 29.16 14.76 0.05
CA GLU A 135 29.21 15.24 -1.32
C GLU A 135 29.08 16.78 -1.42
N ASN A 136 28.71 17.51 -0.37
CA ASN A 136 28.48 18.95 -0.44
C ASN A 136 27.47 19.31 -1.55
N VAL A 137 26.34 18.62 -1.58
CA VAL A 137 25.25 18.97 -2.51
C VAL A 137 24.68 20.34 -2.16
N ASP A 138 24.30 21.10 -3.19
CA ASP A 138 23.67 22.40 -3.00
C ASP A 138 22.27 22.26 -2.40
N ILE A 139 21.53 21.23 -2.81
CA ILE A 139 20.16 20.98 -2.41
C ILE A 139 19.82 19.49 -2.55
N VAL A 140 19.00 18.97 -1.64
CA VAL A 140 18.48 17.60 -1.68
C VAL A 140 16.98 17.63 -1.95
N VAL A 141 16.54 16.83 -2.92
CA VAL A 141 15.13 16.51 -3.13
C VAL A 141 14.86 15.15 -2.47
N LEU A 142 14.13 15.17 -1.36
CA LEU A 142 13.96 14.04 -0.44
C LEU A 142 12.53 13.50 -0.53
N GLU A 143 12.37 12.30 -1.10
CA GLU A 143 11.09 11.58 -1.11
C GLU A 143 10.85 10.85 0.23
N THR A 144 9.67 11.02 0.83
CA THR A 144 9.25 10.17 1.96
C THR A 144 8.99 8.74 1.51
N GLY A 145 9.36 7.75 2.33
CA GLY A 145 9.03 6.35 2.06
C GLY A 145 7.54 6.06 2.23
N MET A 146 6.99 6.33 3.41
CA MET A 146 5.58 6.07 3.74
C MET A 146 5.05 7.08 4.75
N GLY A 147 3.80 7.55 4.54
CA GLY A 147 3.20 8.55 5.44
C GLY A 147 3.92 9.89 5.34
N GLY A 148 4.56 10.30 6.43
CA GLY A 148 5.35 11.53 6.54
C GLY A 148 5.80 11.81 7.97
N ARG A 149 4.85 11.93 8.91
CA ARG A 149 5.08 12.31 10.32
C ARG A 149 6.16 11.49 11.02
N LEU A 150 6.13 10.17 10.84
CA LEU A 150 7.06 9.22 11.45
C LEU A 150 7.95 8.53 10.41
N ASP A 151 8.05 9.09 9.21
CA ASP A 151 8.94 8.59 8.17
C ASP A 151 10.40 8.97 8.53
N ALA A 152 11.36 8.06 8.30
CA ALA A 152 12.77 8.30 8.63
C ALA A 152 13.34 9.58 7.98
N THR A 153 12.78 10.01 6.85
CA THR A 153 13.18 11.25 6.18
C THR A 153 12.76 12.52 6.94
N ASN A 154 11.79 12.44 7.86
CA ASN A 154 11.24 13.59 8.59
C ASN A 154 12.13 14.12 9.74
N VAL A 155 13.39 13.68 9.79
CA VAL A 155 14.44 14.22 10.67
C VAL A 155 15.02 15.54 10.16
N VAL A 156 14.69 15.97 8.94
CA VAL A 156 15.15 17.22 8.33
C VAL A 156 14.25 18.41 8.66
N THR A 157 14.79 19.63 8.55
CA THR A 157 14.00 20.86 8.43
C THR A 157 14.16 21.40 7.01
N PRO A 158 13.14 21.26 6.12
CA PRO A 158 13.30 21.60 4.72
C PRO A 158 13.15 23.11 4.46
N LEU A 159 13.60 23.54 3.28
CA LEU A 159 13.26 24.86 2.70
C LEU A 159 11.80 24.91 2.26
N LEU A 160 11.26 23.78 1.83
CA LEU A 160 9.92 23.64 1.29
C LEU A 160 9.38 22.22 1.54
N SER A 161 8.15 22.12 2.03
CA SER A 161 7.42 20.85 2.14
C SER A 161 6.41 20.71 1.00
N ILE A 162 6.27 19.52 0.42
CA ILE A 162 5.35 19.24 -0.69
C ILE A 162 4.49 18.04 -0.37
N ILE A 163 3.17 18.18 -0.51
CA ILE A 163 2.20 17.09 -0.44
C ILE A 163 1.59 16.90 -1.84
N THR A 164 1.98 15.88 -2.59
CA THR A 164 1.56 15.73 -4.00
C THR A 164 0.08 15.38 -4.14
N SER A 165 -0.42 14.39 -3.38
CA SER A 165 -1.79 13.89 -3.44
C SER A 165 -2.18 13.06 -2.22
N ILE A 166 -3.49 12.95 -1.94
CA ILE A 166 -4.06 12.11 -0.88
C ILE A 166 -5.01 11.04 -1.46
N GLY A 167 -4.64 9.77 -1.31
CA GLY A 167 -5.39 8.58 -1.71
C GLY A 167 -5.37 7.52 -0.60
N LEU A 168 -6.21 6.49 -0.72
CA LEU A 168 -6.21 5.35 0.22
C LEU A 168 -5.10 4.40 -0.20
N ASP A 169 -3.97 4.47 0.49
CA ASP A 169 -2.86 3.54 0.31
C ASP A 169 -2.19 3.28 1.65
N HIS A 170 -1.62 2.09 1.82
CA HIS A 170 -1.04 1.64 3.08
C HIS A 170 -2.00 1.81 4.29
N THR A 171 -3.29 1.54 4.10
CA THR A 171 -4.33 1.79 5.12
C THR A 171 -4.09 1.07 6.45
N ARG A 172 -3.43 -0.11 6.40
CA ARG A 172 -2.98 -0.85 7.60
C ARG A 172 -2.02 -0.05 8.50
N HIS A 173 -1.32 0.95 7.96
CA HIS A 173 -0.31 1.75 8.68
C HIS A 173 -0.67 3.22 8.83
N LEU A 174 -1.34 3.81 7.82
CA LEU A 174 -1.60 5.25 7.76
C LEU A 174 -3.02 5.65 8.16
N GLY A 175 -3.91 4.68 8.37
CA GLY A 175 -5.33 4.90 8.65
C GLY A 175 -6.24 4.47 7.51
N GLU A 176 -7.51 4.30 7.81
CA GLU A 176 -8.53 3.82 6.85
C GLU A 176 -9.26 4.99 6.17
N THR A 177 -9.02 6.22 6.62
CA THR A 177 -9.66 7.42 6.09
C THR A 177 -8.68 8.36 5.39
N TYR A 178 -9.19 9.16 4.45
CA TYR A 178 -8.38 10.18 3.80
C TYR A 178 -7.85 11.24 4.77
N GLU A 179 -8.60 11.52 5.83
CA GLU A 179 -8.25 12.47 6.90
C GLU A 179 -7.05 11.99 7.71
N GLU A 180 -7.02 10.72 8.13
CA GLU A 180 -5.89 10.13 8.85
C GLU A 180 -4.62 10.13 7.97
N ILE A 181 -4.75 9.70 6.72
CA ILE A 181 -3.64 9.69 5.76
C ILE A 181 -3.14 11.12 5.49
N ALA A 182 -4.04 12.10 5.41
CA ALA A 182 -3.68 13.50 5.27
C ALA A 182 -2.93 14.03 6.49
N LEU A 183 -3.34 13.69 7.72
CA LEU A 183 -2.64 14.06 8.95
C LEU A 183 -1.23 13.45 9.00
N GLU A 184 -1.08 12.18 8.63
CA GLU A 184 0.24 11.53 8.57
C GLU A 184 1.17 12.24 7.58
N LYS A 185 0.66 12.60 6.39
CA LYS A 185 1.44 13.30 5.36
C LYS A 185 1.73 14.74 5.75
N ALA A 186 0.79 15.45 6.37
CA ALA A 186 0.98 16.80 6.90
C ALA A 186 2.06 16.86 7.99
N GLY A 187 2.46 15.73 8.57
CA GLY A 187 3.55 15.66 9.55
C GLY A 187 4.93 16.04 9.03
N ILE A 188 5.12 16.18 7.71
CA ILE A 188 6.38 16.76 7.17
C ILE A 188 6.41 18.29 7.23
N MET A 189 5.26 18.95 7.42
CA MET A 189 5.19 20.42 7.54
C MET A 189 5.96 20.85 8.80
N LYS A 190 6.79 21.90 8.68
CA LYS A 190 7.62 22.42 9.77
C LYS A 190 7.30 23.87 10.09
N GLU A 191 7.67 24.30 11.28
CA GLU A 191 7.42 25.66 11.77
C GLU A 191 8.07 26.70 10.85
N GLY A 192 7.28 27.67 10.39
CA GLY A 192 7.73 28.74 9.47
C GLY A 192 8.16 28.28 8.07
N VAL A 193 8.11 26.99 7.75
CA VAL A 193 8.55 26.44 6.46
C VAL A 193 7.36 26.35 5.50
N PRO A 194 7.40 27.01 4.33
CA PRO A 194 6.28 27.00 3.40
C PRO A 194 5.92 25.58 2.94
N THR A 195 4.63 25.37 2.65
CA THR A 195 4.11 24.08 2.18
C THR A 195 3.30 24.24 0.90
N ILE A 196 3.51 23.33 -0.05
CA ILE A 196 2.70 23.17 -1.26
C ILE A 196 1.85 21.92 -1.15
N VAL A 197 0.58 22.02 -1.53
CA VAL A 197 -0.35 20.91 -1.59
C VAL A 197 -0.92 20.80 -3.00
N GLY A 198 -0.71 19.65 -3.65
CA GLY A 198 -1.24 19.34 -4.97
C GLY A 198 -2.76 19.07 -4.95
N ARG A 199 -3.24 18.28 -5.91
CA ARG A 199 -4.68 17.95 -6.00
C ARG A 199 -5.11 17.08 -4.82
N ILE A 200 -6.06 17.59 -4.04
CA ILE A 200 -6.67 16.89 -2.90
C ILE A 200 -8.19 17.08 -2.90
N ARG A 201 -8.89 16.25 -2.12
CA ARG A 201 -10.34 16.44 -1.90
C ARG A 201 -10.59 17.79 -1.22
N PRO A 202 -11.58 18.60 -1.65
CA PRO A 202 -11.85 19.91 -1.07
C PRO A 202 -12.02 19.89 0.47
N ARG A 203 -12.64 18.84 1.01
CA ARG A 203 -12.85 18.67 2.46
C ARG A 203 -11.55 18.57 3.28
N LEU A 204 -10.45 18.15 2.66
CA LEU A 204 -9.14 18.00 3.32
C LEU A 204 -8.37 19.32 3.37
N ARG A 205 -8.80 20.37 2.64
CA ARG A 205 -8.07 21.65 2.61
C ARG A 205 -7.98 22.29 3.99
N ALA A 206 -9.08 22.27 4.75
CA ALA A 206 -9.13 22.81 6.10
C ALA A 206 -8.07 22.19 7.02
N LEU A 207 -7.82 20.88 6.90
CA LEU A 207 -6.80 20.18 7.68
C LEU A 207 -5.40 20.76 7.43
N PHE A 208 -5.01 20.95 6.17
CA PHE A 208 -3.69 21.52 5.85
C PHE A 208 -3.61 23.00 6.24
N THR A 209 -4.67 23.78 6.02
CA THR A 209 -4.71 25.19 6.45
C THR A 209 -4.59 25.33 7.97
N ASP A 210 -5.32 24.52 8.74
CA ASP A 210 -5.25 24.53 10.21
C ASP A 210 -3.86 24.12 10.70
N GLN A 211 -3.26 23.12 10.06
CA GLN A 211 -1.88 22.71 10.37
C GLN A 211 -0.87 23.82 10.06
N GLY A 212 -1.01 24.48 8.90
CA GLY A 212 -0.19 25.63 8.53
C GLY A 212 -0.30 26.78 9.54
N ASN A 213 -1.53 27.12 9.95
CA ASN A 213 -1.79 28.14 10.95
C ASN A 213 -1.14 27.81 12.30
N ARG A 214 -1.21 26.55 12.75
CA ARG A 214 -0.56 26.10 14.00
C ARG A 214 0.97 26.20 13.94
N LEU A 215 1.56 25.94 12.78
CA LEU A 215 3.00 25.97 12.55
C LEU A 215 3.51 27.35 12.12
N GLY A 216 2.64 28.36 11.97
CA GLY A 216 3.03 29.65 11.38
C GLY A 216 3.59 29.52 9.96
N SER A 217 3.15 28.51 9.21
CA SER A 217 3.60 28.19 7.85
C SER A 217 2.55 28.62 6.84
N SER A 218 2.98 29.19 5.71
CA SER A 218 2.11 29.37 4.55
C SER A 218 1.78 28.02 3.89
N VAL A 219 0.55 27.90 3.38
CA VAL A 219 0.09 26.71 2.65
C VAL A 219 -0.48 27.17 1.31
N THR A 220 0.14 26.72 0.23
CA THR A 220 -0.29 27.02 -1.14
C THR A 220 -0.92 25.79 -1.76
N PHE A 221 -2.18 25.89 -2.19
CA PHE A 221 -2.85 24.83 -2.93
C PHE A 221 -2.64 25.04 -4.42
N VAL A 222 -2.02 24.08 -5.10
CA VAL A 222 -1.70 24.16 -6.55
C VAL A 222 -2.94 24.17 -7.42
N GLU A 223 -4.11 23.83 -6.90
CA GLU A 223 -5.38 23.97 -7.64
C GLU A 223 -5.86 25.43 -7.69
N ASP A 224 -5.41 26.28 -6.78
CA ASP A 224 -5.76 27.69 -6.76
C ASP A 224 -4.95 28.42 -7.84
N GLY A 225 -5.62 29.22 -8.66
CA GLY A 225 -4.98 30.00 -9.72
C GLY A 225 -4.31 29.15 -10.82
N SER A 226 -4.66 27.88 -10.94
CA SER A 226 -3.98 26.95 -11.85
C SER A 226 -4.96 26.01 -12.54
N ARG A 227 -4.83 25.86 -13.86
CA ARG A 227 -5.73 25.06 -14.69
C ARG A 227 -4.99 24.44 -15.87
N ALA A 228 -5.20 23.15 -16.11
CA ALA A 228 -4.79 22.52 -17.35
C ALA A 228 -5.65 23.03 -18.52
N LEU A 229 -5.01 23.48 -19.59
CA LEU A 229 -5.68 24.02 -20.78
C LEU A 229 -5.86 22.92 -21.81
N HIS A 230 -4.75 22.38 -22.30
CA HIS A 230 -4.70 21.25 -23.22
C HIS A 230 -3.48 20.39 -22.93
N HIS A 231 -3.54 19.12 -23.32
CA HIS A 231 -2.41 18.22 -23.31
C HIS A 231 -2.56 17.17 -24.41
N GLU A 232 -1.42 16.66 -24.85
CA GLU A 232 -1.30 15.54 -25.77
C GLU A 232 -0.23 14.58 -25.24
N THR A 233 -0.48 13.29 -25.32
CA THR A 233 0.43 12.25 -24.84
C THR A 233 0.75 11.29 -25.96
N ASN A 234 2.03 10.93 -26.08
CA ASN A 234 2.50 9.83 -26.92
C ASN A 234 3.39 8.88 -26.11
N LEU A 235 3.97 7.87 -26.76
CA LEU A 235 4.81 6.85 -26.11
C LEU A 235 6.02 7.42 -25.34
N ARG A 236 6.52 8.60 -25.73
CA ARG A 236 7.77 9.16 -25.17
C ARG A 236 7.53 10.28 -24.18
N GLN A 237 6.50 11.08 -24.39
CA GLN A 237 6.30 12.34 -23.68
C GLN A 237 4.84 12.73 -23.57
N THR A 238 4.60 13.65 -22.64
CA THR A 238 3.38 14.46 -22.56
C THR A 238 3.76 15.90 -22.89
N VAL A 239 3.03 16.54 -23.80
CA VAL A 239 3.13 18.00 -24.03
C VAL A 239 1.86 18.63 -23.50
N GLY A 240 1.98 19.67 -22.67
CA GLY A 240 0.81 20.35 -22.13
C GLY A 240 0.99 21.85 -21.94
N SER A 241 -0.13 22.55 -21.99
CA SER A 241 -0.22 23.96 -21.60
C SER A 241 -1.14 24.11 -20.41
N PHE A 242 -0.69 24.89 -19.44
CA PHE A 242 -1.38 25.02 -18.18
C PHE A 242 -0.95 26.28 -17.44
N ILE A 243 -1.82 26.74 -16.54
CA ILE A 243 -1.54 27.88 -15.67
C ILE A 243 -1.04 27.34 -14.33
N VAL A 244 0.03 27.92 -13.79
CA VAL A 244 0.55 27.68 -12.43
C VAL A 244 0.80 29.03 -11.78
N MET A 245 0.22 29.26 -10.61
CA MET A 245 0.42 30.52 -9.86
C MET A 245 0.14 31.77 -10.72
N GLU A 246 -0.96 31.75 -11.48
CA GLU A 246 -1.37 32.83 -12.40
C GLU A 246 -0.44 33.08 -13.60
N GLU A 247 0.63 32.30 -13.75
CA GLU A 247 1.51 32.32 -14.94
C GLU A 247 1.10 31.23 -15.93
N GLU A 248 0.99 31.59 -17.20
CA GLU A 248 0.71 30.64 -18.29
C GLU A 248 2.00 30.03 -18.81
N ILE A 249 2.05 28.69 -18.82
CA ILE A 249 3.11 27.92 -19.44
C ILE A 249 2.51 27.21 -20.64
N ASP A 250 3.02 27.53 -21.82
CA ASP A 250 2.56 26.96 -23.07
C ASP A 250 3.53 25.87 -23.59
N ASN A 251 2.96 24.76 -24.06
CA ASN A 251 3.61 23.65 -24.73
C ASN A 251 4.86 23.13 -23.99
N LEU A 252 4.74 22.93 -22.68
CA LEU A 252 5.79 22.29 -21.89
C LEU A 252 5.84 20.81 -22.25
N SER A 253 6.98 20.39 -22.80
CA SER A 253 7.27 18.98 -23.06
C SER A 253 7.84 18.34 -21.79
N ILE A 254 7.22 17.24 -21.39
CA ILE A 254 7.54 16.44 -20.22
C ILE A 254 7.86 15.04 -20.74
N ASP A 255 9.10 14.57 -20.59
CA ASP A 255 9.52 13.23 -21.04
C ASP A 255 9.00 12.10 -20.12
N LEU A 256 7.80 12.27 -19.56
CA LEU A 256 7.03 11.27 -18.83
C LEU A 256 5.59 11.26 -19.40
N PRO A 257 5.17 10.16 -20.06
CA PRO A 257 3.82 10.03 -20.61
C PRO A 257 2.70 9.99 -19.56
N GLY A 258 1.55 10.53 -19.95
CA GLY A 258 0.27 10.45 -19.24
C GLY A 258 -0.16 11.79 -18.65
N LYS A 259 -1.46 12.09 -18.78
CA LYS A 259 -2.09 13.30 -18.22
C LYS A 259 -1.75 13.61 -16.76
N HIS A 260 -1.61 12.59 -15.92
CA HIS A 260 -1.28 12.76 -14.51
C HIS A 260 0.09 13.45 -14.31
N GLN A 261 0.99 13.37 -15.29
CA GLN A 261 2.27 14.08 -15.26
C GLN A 261 2.12 15.59 -15.47
N ILE A 262 1.03 16.07 -16.08
CA ILE A 262 0.70 17.50 -16.10
C ILE A 262 0.44 18.00 -14.67
N GLU A 263 -0.31 17.24 -13.87
CA GLU A 263 -0.59 17.61 -12.48
C GLU A 263 0.67 17.57 -11.62
N ASN A 264 1.54 16.57 -11.82
CA ASN A 264 2.85 16.51 -11.17
C ASN A 264 3.72 17.69 -11.58
N ALA A 265 3.73 18.06 -12.86
CA ALA A 265 4.50 19.19 -13.38
C ALA A 265 4.04 20.52 -12.77
N ARG A 266 2.72 20.71 -12.61
CA ARG A 266 2.18 21.88 -11.92
C ARG A 266 2.67 21.98 -10.47
N VAL A 267 2.73 20.86 -9.75
CA VAL A 267 3.27 20.82 -8.38
C VAL A 267 4.76 21.13 -8.38
N ALA A 268 5.54 20.52 -9.28
CA ALA A 268 6.97 20.75 -9.38
C ALA A 268 7.31 22.20 -9.74
N LEU A 269 6.56 22.82 -10.65
CA LEU A 269 6.73 24.22 -11.03
C LEU A 269 6.39 25.17 -9.89
N ALA A 270 5.25 24.96 -9.23
CA ALA A 270 4.90 25.72 -8.03
C ALA A 270 6.02 25.62 -6.97
N ALA A 271 6.60 24.44 -6.80
CA ALA A 271 7.73 24.24 -5.89
C ALA A 271 8.95 25.03 -6.30
N LEU A 272 9.40 24.91 -7.55
CA LEU A 272 10.55 25.64 -8.09
C LEU A 272 10.38 27.16 -7.93
N ARG A 273 9.16 27.69 -8.05
CA ARG A 273 8.87 29.13 -7.87
C ARG A 273 8.84 29.59 -6.40
N MET A 274 8.66 28.67 -5.46
CA MET A 274 8.67 28.95 -4.01
C MET A 274 10.03 28.71 -3.36
N LEU A 275 11.03 28.22 -4.10
CA LEU A 275 12.38 28.07 -3.58
C LEU A 275 13.06 29.44 -3.37
N PRO A 276 14.09 29.50 -2.51
CA PRO A 276 14.91 30.70 -2.35
C PRO A 276 15.52 31.22 -3.67
N PRO A 277 15.82 32.53 -3.76
CA PRO A 277 16.27 33.18 -5.00
C PRO A 277 17.44 32.50 -5.71
N GLU A 278 18.37 31.90 -4.97
CA GLU A 278 19.53 31.20 -5.53
C GLU A 278 19.18 29.90 -6.27
N PHE A 279 17.94 29.39 -6.13
CA PHE A 279 17.45 28.17 -6.77
C PHE A 279 16.34 28.41 -7.78
N LEU A 280 15.95 29.67 -8.03
CA LEU A 280 14.89 29.99 -8.97
C LEU A 280 15.38 29.79 -10.42
N PRO A 281 14.85 28.80 -11.15
CA PRO A 281 15.24 28.61 -12.54
C PRO A 281 14.55 29.63 -13.45
N ASN A 282 15.19 29.99 -14.56
CA ASN A 282 14.52 30.71 -15.64
C ASN A 282 13.70 29.74 -16.51
N GLU A 283 12.90 30.30 -17.43
CA GLU A 283 11.99 29.53 -18.28
C GLU A 283 12.71 28.53 -19.21
N ASP A 284 13.88 28.89 -19.75
CA ASP A 284 14.65 28.00 -20.63
C ASP A 284 15.16 26.77 -19.87
N VAL A 285 15.65 26.98 -18.64
CA VAL A 285 16.12 25.92 -17.74
C VAL A 285 14.97 25.02 -17.30
N ILE A 286 13.80 25.61 -16.99
CA ILE A 286 12.58 24.84 -16.72
C ILE A 286 12.27 23.91 -17.90
N ARG A 287 12.19 24.46 -19.12
CA ARG A 287 11.87 23.67 -20.33
C ARG A 287 12.92 22.62 -20.65
N SER A 288 14.20 22.90 -20.40
CA SER A 288 15.27 21.90 -20.52
C SER A 288 15.05 20.76 -19.51
N GLY A 289 14.85 21.10 -18.23
CA GLY A 289 14.72 20.11 -17.17
C GLY A 289 13.51 19.20 -17.32
N PHE A 290 12.36 19.72 -17.76
CA PHE A 290 11.18 18.89 -18.01
C PHE A 290 11.31 17.97 -19.24
N ARG A 291 12.15 18.33 -20.23
CA ARG A 291 12.43 17.46 -21.39
C ARG A 291 13.44 16.35 -21.13
N SER A 292 14.21 16.48 -20.04
CA SER A 292 15.34 15.60 -19.74
C SER A 292 15.20 14.90 -18.38
N ILE A 293 13.98 14.70 -17.85
CA ILE A 293 13.77 14.16 -16.51
C ILE A 293 14.36 12.77 -16.38
N ARG A 294 14.10 11.88 -17.36
CA ARG A 294 14.65 10.51 -17.35
C ARG A 294 16.17 10.52 -17.39
N GLN A 295 16.75 11.33 -18.28
CA GLN A 295 18.20 11.45 -18.43
C GLN A 295 18.86 12.00 -17.16
N ASN A 296 18.30 13.07 -16.59
CA ASN A 296 18.91 13.80 -15.48
C ASN A 296 18.72 13.12 -14.12
N THR A 297 17.78 12.19 -14.00
CA THR A 297 17.44 11.57 -12.71
C THR A 297 17.54 10.05 -12.70
N GLY A 298 17.52 9.41 -13.87
CA GLY A 298 17.46 7.97 -13.99
C GLY A 298 16.14 7.35 -13.52
N ILE A 299 15.04 8.14 -13.44
CA ILE A 299 13.71 7.60 -13.13
C ILE A 299 13.26 6.62 -14.22
N ARG A 300 12.73 5.47 -13.80
CA ARG A 300 12.26 4.38 -14.69
C ARG A 300 10.90 3.84 -14.21
N GLY A 301 10.20 3.11 -15.07
CA GLY A 301 8.92 2.45 -14.73
C GLY A 301 7.75 3.42 -14.48
N ARG A 302 7.67 4.51 -15.25
CA ARG A 302 6.54 5.46 -15.29
C ARG A 302 6.15 5.63 -16.76
N PHE A 303 5.32 4.71 -17.26
CA PHE A 303 5.03 4.54 -18.68
C PHE A 303 6.30 4.68 -19.55
N ASP A 304 7.28 3.85 -19.20
CA ASP A 304 8.67 4.02 -19.61
C ASP A 304 8.96 3.20 -20.86
N HIS A 305 9.23 3.89 -21.97
CA HIS A 305 9.43 3.30 -23.28
C HIS A 305 10.90 2.98 -23.52
N ILE A 306 11.22 1.69 -23.60
CA ILE A 306 12.60 1.19 -23.49
C ILE A 306 13.09 0.46 -24.74
N ALA A 307 12.21 0.13 -25.67
CA ALA A 307 12.53 -0.46 -26.97
C ALA A 307 11.43 -0.16 -27.99
N GLU A 308 11.78 -0.03 -29.27
CA GLU A 308 10.86 0.40 -30.35
C GLU A 308 10.45 -0.73 -31.32
N THR A 309 11.04 -1.92 -31.22
CA THR A 309 10.74 -3.03 -32.15
C THR A 309 10.77 -4.39 -31.45
N PRO A 310 9.63 -4.85 -30.90
CA PRO A 310 8.37 -4.10 -30.74
C PRO A 310 8.49 -2.97 -29.70
N ASP A 311 7.49 -2.08 -29.62
CA ASP A 311 7.41 -1.11 -28.54
C ASP A 311 7.33 -1.87 -27.20
N VAL A 312 8.28 -1.65 -26.28
CA VAL A 312 8.28 -2.24 -24.93
C VAL A 312 8.19 -1.14 -23.89
N LEU A 313 7.14 -1.21 -23.07
CA LEU A 313 6.76 -0.24 -22.07
C LEU A 313 6.81 -0.85 -20.67
N LEU A 314 7.27 -0.08 -19.69
CA LEU A 314 7.33 -0.48 -18.28
C LEU A 314 6.51 0.47 -17.40
N ASP A 315 5.72 -0.07 -16.47
CA ASP A 315 5.03 0.72 -15.46
C ASP A 315 4.96 0.02 -14.10
N VAL A 316 5.23 0.73 -13.00
CA VAL A 316 5.18 0.12 -11.65
C VAL A 316 3.80 0.16 -11.00
N ALA A 317 2.74 0.55 -11.73
CA ALA A 317 1.37 0.51 -11.25
C ALA A 317 1.07 -0.87 -10.65
N HIS A 318 0.67 -0.88 -9.38
CA HIS A 318 0.56 -2.09 -8.58
C HIS A 318 -0.66 -2.06 -7.64
N ASN A 319 -1.58 -1.12 -7.86
CA ASN A 319 -2.86 -0.97 -7.18
C ASN A 319 -3.90 -0.45 -8.18
N ALA A 320 -5.18 -0.44 -7.79
CA ALA A 320 -6.29 -0.03 -8.65
C ALA A 320 -6.17 1.42 -9.13
N ASP A 321 -5.79 2.36 -8.24
CA ASP A 321 -5.58 3.76 -8.60
C ASP A 321 -4.50 3.94 -9.67
N GLY A 322 -3.36 3.25 -9.52
CA GLY A 322 -2.27 3.24 -10.49
C GLY A 322 -2.66 2.58 -11.80
N ALA A 323 -3.36 1.44 -11.75
CA ALA A 323 -3.86 0.74 -12.93
C ALA A 323 -4.90 1.57 -13.70
N LYS A 324 -5.71 2.36 -13.00
CA LYS A 324 -6.63 3.31 -13.64
C LYS A 324 -5.86 4.42 -14.37
N VAL A 325 -4.84 4.99 -13.75
CA VAL A 325 -3.97 5.98 -14.39
C VAL A 325 -3.23 5.39 -15.61
N LEU A 326 -2.77 4.13 -15.51
CA LEU A 326 -2.18 3.39 -16.62
C LEU A 326 -3.19 3.20 -17.76
N ALA A 327 -4.41 2.75 -17.46
CA ALA A 327 -5.49 2.58 -18.44
C ALA A 327 -5.87 3.91 -19.13
N GLU A 328 -5.91 5.02 -18.39
CA GLU A 328 -6.10 6.35 -18.96
C GLU A 328 -4.97 6.73 -19.92
N THR A 329 -3.71 6.45 -19.55
CA THR A 329 -2.53 6.73 -20.39
C THR A 329 -2.51 5.85 -21.64
N LEU A 330 -2.86 4.56 -21.51
CA LEU A 330 -3.01 3.64 -22.64
C LEU A 330 -4.09 4.12 -23.62
N ALA A 331 -5.21 4.63 -23.11
CA ALA A 331 -6.26 5.19 -23.95
C ALA A 331 -5.82 6.45 -24.71
N GLU A 332 -4.97 7.28 -24.11
CA GLU A 332 -4.39 8.46 -24.77
C GLU A 332 -3.41 8.07 -25.89
N VAL A 333 -2.60 7.03 -25.68
CA VAL A 333 -1.53 6.63 -26.60
C VAL A 333 -2.01 5.70 -27.71
N PHE A 334 -2.79 4.67 -27.38
CA PHE A 334 -3.20 3.61 -28.31
C PHE A 334 -4.68 3.69 -28.72
N GLY A 335 -5.45 4.58 -28.10
CA GLY A 335 -6.92 4.52 -28.16
C GLY A 335 -7.48 3.28 -27.46
N ARG A 336 -8.76 2.98 -27.68
CA ARG A 336 -9.42 1.78 -27.13
C ARG A 336 -9.35 0.61 -28.11
N ARG A 337 -8.13 0.14 -28.39
CA ARG A 337 -7.87 -1.00 -29.28
C ARG A 337 -7.11 -2.07 -28.51
N GLU A 338 -7.39 -3.33 -28.84
CA GLU A 338 -6.65 -4.50 -28.33
C GLU A 338 -5.28 -4.61 -29.03
N ALA A 339 -4.38 -3.69 -28.72
CA ALA A 339 -3.06 -3.57 -29.34
C ALA A 339 -1.92 -3.85 -28.36
N VAL A 340 -2.21 -4.23 -27.11
CA VAL A 340 -1.18 -4.36 -26.07
C VAL A 340 -1.12 -5.78 -25.54
N ARG A 341 0.07 -6.39 -25.61
CA ARG A 341 0.40 -7.62 -24.91
C ARG A 341 0.91 -7.28 -23.52
N PHE A 342 0.19 -7.69 -22.50
CA PHE A 342 0.57 -7.40 -21.12
C PHE A 342 1.43 -8.51 -20.54
N VAL A 343 2.49 -8.14 -19.82
CA VAL A 343 3.17 -9.03 -18.86
C VAL A 343 2.82 -8.51 -17.49
N TYR A 344 2.05 -9.28 -16.73
CA TYR A 344 1.44 -8.82 -15.49
C TYR A 344 1.72 -9.76 -14.33
N GLY A 345 2.32 -9.21 -13.28
CA GLY A 345 2.52 -9.88 -12.01
C GLY A 345 2.08 -8.99 -10.85
N ALA A 346 1.55 -9.58 -9.78
CA ALA A 346 1.05 -8.85 -8.62
C ALA A 346 1.63 -9.40 -7.32
N VAL A 347 1.59 -8.57 -6.27
CA VAL A 347 1.92 -9.00 -4.89
C VAL A 347 0.65 -9.30 -4.11
N ARG A 348 0.79 -10.08 -3.02
CA ARG A 348 -0.30 -10.35 -2.07
C ARG A 348 -0.94 -9.05 -1.56
N ASP A 349 -2.23 -9.11 -1.24
CA ASP A 349 -3.07 -7.98 -0.78
C ASP A 349 -3.51 -6.97 -1.87
N LYS A 350 -3.32 -7.26 -3.16
CA LYS A 350 -3.78 -6.39 -4.26
C LYS A 350 -5.01 -6.98 -4.96
N ASP A 351 -5.91 -6.11 -5.41
CA ASP A 351 -7.09 -6.51 -6.18
C ASP A 351 -6.71 -6.77 -7.65
N VAL A 352 -6.21 -7.97 -7.91
CA VAL A 352 -5.80 -8.45 -9.23
C VAL A 352 -6.95 -8.38 -10.23
N GLY A 353 -8.17 -8.70 -9.78
CA GLY A 353 -9.37 -8.71 -10.63
C GLY A 353 -9.76 -7.31 -11.08
N GLU A 354 -9.70 -6.31 -10.19
CA GLU A 354 -9.95 -4.92 -10.55
C GLU A 354 -8.91 -4.38 -11.54
N VAL A 355 -7.62 -4.64 -11.29
CA VAL A 355 -6.54 -4.25 -12.20
C VAL A 355 -6.75 -4.88 -13.59
N ALA A 356 -7.03 -6.17 -13.66
CA ALA A 356 -7.28 -6.87 -14.91
C ALA A 356 -8.49 -6.28 -15.67
N ARG A 357 -9.59 -5.94 -14.97
CA ARG A 357 -10.75 -5.28 -15.60
C ARG A 357 -10.42 -3.91 -16.18
N LEU A 358 -9.56 -3.15 -15.53
CA LEU A 358 -9.17 -1.81 -15.99
C LEU A 358 -8.33 -1.85 -17.28
N ILE A 359 -7.46 -2.86 -17.42
CA ILE A 359 -6.59 -3.01 -18.60
C ILE A 359 -7.20 -3.86 -19.73
N ALA A 360 -8.24 -4.65 -19.43
CA ALA A 360 -8.91 -5.52 -20.40
C ALA A 360 -9.24 -4.84 -21.75
N PRO A 361 -9.72 -3.58 -21.81
CA PRO A 361 -10.06 -2.93 -23.08
C PRO A 361 -8.89 -2.72 -24.06
N PHE A 362 -7.65 -2.87 -23.59
CA PHE A 362 -6.43 -2.68 -24.39
C PHE A 362 -5.70 -4.00 -24.64
N ALA A 363 -6.09 -5.07 -23.94
CA ALA A 363 -5.35 -6.32 -23.88
C ALA A 363 -5.61 -7.15 -25.13
N ARG A 364 -4.56 -7.34 -25.93
CA ARG A 364 -4.51 -8.36 -26.97
C ARG A 364 -4.37 -9.74 -26.34
N THR A 365 -3.38 -9.88 -25.47
CA THR A 365 -3.14 -11.04 -24.61
C THR A 365 -2.53 -10.57 -23.30
N LEU A 366 -2.70 -11.35 -22.24
CA LEU A 366 -2.03 -11.15 -20.96
C LEU A 366 -1.18 -12.38 -20.62
N HIS A 367 0.06 -12.15 -20.24
CA HIS A 367 1.02 -13.14 -19.76
C HIS A 367 1.15 -12.96 -18.26
N ALA A 368 0.52 -13.85 -17.50
CA ALA A 368 0.55 -13.83 -16.04
C ALA A 368 1.88 -14.40 -15.55
N VAL A 369 2.55 -13.69 -14.64
CA VAL A 369 3.90 -14.04 -14.16
C VAL A 369 4.03 -13.90 -12.65
N SER A 370 4.92 -14.70 -12.05
CA SER A 370 5.38 -14.53 -10.68
C SER A 370 6.83 -14.03 -10.69
N ALA A 371 7.06 -12.86 -10.10
CA ALA A 371 8.42 -12.38 -9.85
C ALA A 371 9.06 -13.15 -8.69
N GLU A 372 10.40 -13.25 -8.68
CA GLU A 372 11.19 -13.93 -7.64
C GLU A 372 11.18 -13.17 -6.29
N ASN A 373 10.03 -13.15 -5.64
CA ASN A 373 9.82 -12.49 -4.35
C ASN A 373 8.80 -13.25 -3.49
N PRO A 374 9.05 -13.43 -2.16
CA PRO A 374 8.10 -14.10 -1.27
C PRO A 374 6.71 -13.45 -1.19
N ARG A 375 6.60 -12.17 -1.57
CA ARG A 375 5.34 -11.43 -1.59
C ARG A 375 4.57 -11.56 -2.91
N SER A 376 5.18 -12.10 -3.96
CA SER A 376 4.51 -12.30 -5.25
C SER A 376 3.34 -13.27 -5.10
N LEU A 377 2.27 -13.02 -5.87
CA LEU A 377 1.21 -13.99 -6.08
C LEU A 377 1.66 -15.04 -7.13
N PRO A 378 1.23 -16.30 -6.97
CA PRO A 378 1.39 -17.33 -8.00
C PRO A 378 0.76 -16.92 -9.34
N SER A 379 1.43 -17.22 -10.45
CA SER A 379 1.04 -16.82 -11.79
C SER A 379 -0.27 -17.48 -12.23
N ASP A 380 -0.55 -18.69 -11.76
CA ASP A 380 -1.80 -19.42 -12.01
C ASP A 380 -3.01 -18.74 -11.34
N GLU A 381 -2.83 -18.21 -10.14
CA GLU A 381 -3.84 -17.40 -9.44
C GLU A 381 -4.09 -16.08 -10.16
N ILE A 382 -3.04 -15.39 -10.61
CA ILE A 382 -3.17 -14.16 -11.41
C ILE A 382 -3.91 -14.47 -12.71
N ALA A 383 -3.52 -15.54 -13.40
CA ALA A 383 -4.14 -15.97 -14.64
C ALA A 383 -5.63 -16.31 -14.46
N TYR A 384 -6.01 -16.90 -13.33
CA TYR A 384 -7.40 -17.14 -12.98
C TYR A 384 -8.19 -15.82 -12.92
N TRP A 385 -7.72 -14.84 -12.15
CA TRP A 385 -8.42 -13.55 -12.02
C TRP A 385 -8.48 -12.75 -13.31
N CYS A 386 -7.44 -12.79 -14.15
CA CYS A 386 -7.45 -12.15 -15.45
C CYS A 386 -8.46 -12.79 -16.42
N ARG A 387 -8.59 -14.12 -16.40
CA ARG A 387 -9.63 -14.82 -17.18
C ARG A 387 -11.03 -14.49 -16.70
N GLU A 388 -11.26 -14.42 -15.39
CA GLU A 388 -12.55 -13.99 -14.82
C GLU A 388 -12.91 -12.55 -15.21
N ALA A 389 -11.92 -11.69 -15.43
CA ALA A 389 -12.10 -10.34 -15.96
C ALA A 389 -12.37 -10.29 -17.48
N GLY A 390 -12.37 -11.44 -18.16
CA GLY A 390 -12.63 -11.55 -19.60
C GLY A 390 -11.42 -11.32 -20.49
N VAL A 391 -10.19 -11.37 -19.95
CA VAL A 391 -8.95 -11.15 -20.69
C VAL A 391 -8.38 -12.49 -21.17
N GLU A 392 -8.02 -12.58 -22.46
CA GLU A 392 -7.26 -13.72 -22.99
C GLU A 392 -5.91 -13.80 -22.27
N THR A 393 -5.70 -14.87 -21.50
CA THR A 393 -4.58 -14.97 -20.55
C THR A 393 -3.81 -16.27 -20.67
N VAL A 394 -2.49 -16.16 -20.81
CA VAL A 394 -1.50 -17.23 -20.73
C VAL A 394 -0.85 -17.20 -19.35
N ASP A 395 -0.72 -18.35 -18.70
CA ASP A 395 0.11 -18.50 -17.51
C ASP A 395 1.55 -18.79 -17.95
N ALA A 396 2.45 -17.82 -17.77
CA ALA A 396 3.84 -17.91 -18.19
C ALA A 396 4.79 -18.35 -17.07
N GLY A 397 4.32 -18.46 -15.83
CA GLY A 397 5.14 -18.88 -14.69
C GLY A 397 6.08 -17.79 -14.16
N SER A 398 7.08 -17.40 -14.95
CA SER A 398 8.13 -16.44 -14.56
C SER A 398 8.09 -15.16 -15.38
N VAL A 399 8.70 -14.08 -14.87
CA VAL A 399 8.81 -12.81 -15.61
C VAL A 399 9.61 -13.00 -16.87
N GLU A 400 10.74 -13.71 -16.81
CA GLU A 400 11.57 -14.01 -17.99
C GLU A 400 10.76 -14.64 -19.12
N GLU A 401 10.02 -15.71 -18.83
CA GLU A 401 9.25 -16.42 -19.84
C GLU A 401 8.11 -15.56 -20.37
N GLY A 402 7.40 -14.83 -19.50
CA GLY A 402 6.34 -13.91 -19.91
C GLY A 402 6.83 -12.81 -20.83
N VAL A 403 7.98 -12.19 -20.52
CA VAL A 403 8.62 -11.17 -21.36
C VAL A 403 9.03 -11.75 -22.71
N ARG A 404 9.72 -12.90 -22.73
CA ARG A 404 10.15 -13.55 -23.98
C ARG A 404 8.96 -13.93 -24.87
N GLN A 405 7.90 -14.49 -24.29
CA GLN A 405 6.68 -14.85 -25.03
C GLN A 405 5.95 -13.63 -25.58
N ALA A 406 5.74 -12.59 -24.77
CA ALA A 406 5.04 -11.38 -25.19
C ALA A 406 5.75 -10.69 -26.36
N ILE A 407 7.09 -10.60 -26.31
CA ILE A 407 7.89 -10.04 -27.41
C ILE A 407 7.87 -10.93 -28.65
N ALA A 408 8.03 -12.24 -28.49
CA ALA A 408 8.09 -13.17 -29.62
C ALA A 408 6.77 -13.28 -30.40
N LEU A 409 5.63 -13.05 -29.72
CA LEU A 409 4.30 -13.11 -30.31
C LEU A 409 3.80 -11.74 -30.81
N CYS A 410 4.56 -10.66 -30.60
CA CYS A 410 4.17 -9.32 -31.02
C CYS A 410 4.09 -9.23 -32.55
N GLU A 411 2.94 -8.82 -33.09
CA GLU A 411 2.71 -8.66 -34.52
C GLU A 411 2.29 -7.23 -34.87
N GLY A 412 2.69 -6.72 -36.04
CA GLY A 412 2.20 -5.44 -36.55
C GLY A 412 2.55 -4.24 -35.67
N ASP A 413 1.53 -3.50 -35.24
CA ASP A 413 1.59 -2.32 -34.36
C ASP A 413 1.31 -2.67 -32.88
N GLU A 414 1.39 -3.94 -32.51
CA GLU A 414 1.27 -4.36 -31.11
C GLU A 414 2.45 -3.87 -30.26
N ALA A 415 2.15 -3.49 -29.01
CA ALA A 415 3.13 -3.11 -28.00
C ALA A 415 3.14 -4.12 -26.85
N VAL A 416 4.26 -4.22 -26.14
CA VAL A 416 4.39 -5.00 -24.90
C VAL A 416 4.38 -4.05 -23.70
N MET A 417 3.47 -4.27 -22.75
CA MET A 417 3.39 -3.52 -21.50
C MET A 417 3.67 -4.44 -20.31
N ILE A 418 4.75 -4.15 -19.58
CA ILE A 418 5.19 -4.93 -18.42
C ILE A 418 4.89 -4.13 -17.16
N PHE A 419 4.04 -4.66 -16.28
CA PHE A 419 3.57 -3.92 -15.11
C PHE A 419 3.09 -4.80 -13.95
N GLY A 420 2.67 -4.16 -12.86
CA GLY A 420 1.96 -4.81 -11.75
C GLY A 420 2.71 -4.81 -10.43
N SER A 421 4.04 -4.66 -10.44
CA SER A 421 4.85 -4.38 -9.25
C SER A 421 6.25 -3.89 -9.61
N PHE A 422 6.93 -3.26 -8.65
CA PHE A 422 8.36 -2.94 -8.79
C PHE A 422 9.23 -4.19 -9.02
N PHE A 423 8.86 -5.34 -8.44
CA PHE A 423 9.61 -6.59 -8.59
C PHE A 423 9.53 -7.13 -10.03
N VAL A 424 8.33 -7.16 -10.60
CA VAL A 424 8.10 -7.58 -11.99
C VAL A 424 8.85 -6.67 -12.96
N VAL A 425 8.77 -5.35 -12.76
CA VAL A 425 9.47 -4.40 -13.63
C VAL A 425 10.99 -4.49 -13.48
N GLY A 426 11.49 -4.69 -12.25
CA GLY A 426 12.93 -4.89 -12.00
C GLY A 426 13.48 -6.13 -12.71
N GLU A 427 12.88 -7.30 -12.48
CA GLU A 427 13.26 -8.57 -13.12
C GLU A 427 13.13 -8.49 -14.64
N ALA A 428 12.09 -7.82 -15.15
CA ALA A 428 11.92 -7.62 -16.58
C ALA A 428 13.04 -6.78 -17.21
N ILE A 429 13.52 -5.73 -16.54
CA ILE A 429 14.63 -4.93 -17.08
C ILE A 429 15.89 -5.79 -17.22
N GLU A 430 16.19 -6.64 -16.24
CA GLU A 430 17.34 -7.55 -16.29
C GLU A 430 17.25 -8.50 -17.48
N VAL A 431 16.08 -9.13 -17.66
CA VAL A 431 15.81 -10.00 -18.81
C VAL A 431 16.01 -9.26 -20.13
N LEU A 432 15.51 -8.01 -20.23
CA LEU A 432 15.60 -7.21 -21.45
C LEU A 432 17.04 -6.76 -21.75
N GLU A 433 17.85 -6.52 -20.72
CA GLU A 433 19.27 -6.19 -20.88
C GLU A 433 20.11 -7.38 -21.39
N GLU A 434 19.69 -8.61 -21.09
CA GLU A 434 20.33 -9.83 -21.60
C GLU A 434 19.87 -10.21 -23.01
N MET A 435 18.74 -9.69 -23.49
CA MET A 435 18.19 -10.03 -24.80
C MET A 435 19.00 -9.39 -25.96
N PRO A 436 19.63 -10.19 -26.86
CA PRO A 436 20.45 -9.68 -27.97
C PRO A 436 19.69 -8.80 -28.96
N VAL A 437 18.36 -8.95 -29.03
CA VAL A 437 17.47 -8.27 -29.98
C VAL A 437 17.31 -6.78 -29.63
N LEU A 438 17.45 -6.41 -28.36
CA LEU A 438 17.26 -5.02 -27.89
C LEU A 438 18.57 -4.23 -27.76
N LEU A 439 19.70 -4.93 -27.57
CA LEU A 439 21.03 -4.33 -27.40
C LEU A 439 21.56 -3.57 -28.62
N LYS A 440 20.93 -3.70 -29.81
CA LYS A 440 21.37 -3.01 -31.03
C LYS A 440 20.79 -1.60 -31.22
N ASN A 441 19.72 -1.22 -30.51
CA ASN A 441 19.02 0.05 -30.78
C ASN A 441 18.87 0.98 -29.55
N GLY A 442 19.46 0.66 -28.39
CA GLY A 442 19.22 1.40 -27.13
C GLY A 442 20.43 1.96 -26.39
N ARG A 443 21.67 1.72 -26.83
CA ARG A 443 22.85 2.33 -26.19
C ARG A 443 23.21 3.64 -26.89
N VAL A 444 23.05 4.75 -26.18
CA VAL A 444 23.86 5.94 -26.42
C VAL A 444 25.31 5.52 -26.22
N GLU A 445 26.12 5.61 -27.27
CA GLU A 445 27.55 5.31 -27.25
C GLU A 445 28.23 6.12 -26.13
N GLU A 446 28.78 5.41 -25.14
CA GLU A 446 29.94 5.89 -24.40
C GLU A 446 31.13 5.85 -25.35
N ASP A 447 31.31 6.89 -26.18
CA ASP A 447 32.64 7.34 -26.58
C ASP A 447 32.61 8.67 -27.35
N SER A 448 33.65 9.47 -27.13
CA SER A 448 34.05 10.70 -27.86
C SER A 448 33.46 12.05 -27.42
N PHE A 449 33.95 12.52 -26.28
CA PHE A 449 34.49 13.89 -26.19
C PHE A 449 35.44 14.14 -27.38
N ARG A 450 35.00 14.83 -28.44
CA ARG A 450 35.84 15.63 -29.38
C ARG A 450 35.01 16.32 -30.48
N GLY A 451 34.81 17.62 -30.31
CA GLY A 451 34.92 18.66 -31.36
C GLY A 451 33.91 18.73 -32.52
N GLY A 452 33.11 19.80 -32.54
CA GLY A 452 33.14 20.78 -33.64
C GLY A 452 32.06 20.74 -34.74
N VAL A 453 31.24 21.82 -34.75
CA VAL A 453 30.87 22.69 -35.91
C VAL A 453 29.80 22.23 -36.95
N THR A 454 28.62 22.87 -36.83
CA THR A 454 27.67 23.45 -37.82
C THR A 454 27.13 22.70 -39.06
N HIS A 455 25.79 22.78 -39.24
CA HIS A 455 24.95 23.19 -40.41
C HIS A 455 23.59 22.46 -40.22
N GLY A 456 22.39 23.05 -40.20
CA GLY A 456 21.78 24.14 -40.97
C GLY A 456 20.89 23.52 -42.06
N TYR A 457 19.55 23.51 -41.92
CA TYR A 457 18.62 23.40 -43.05
C TYR A 457 17.16 23.76 -42.68
N ASP A 458 16.59 24.63 -43.53
CA ASP A 458 15.20 25.10 -43.59
C ASP A 458 14.22 24.05 -44.13
N GLY A 459 12.93 24.21 -43.79
CA GLY A 459 11.83 23.55 -44.51
C GLY A 459 10.45 23.82 -43.90
N THR A 460 9.73 24.79 -44.47
CA THR A 460 8.33 25.16 -44.18
C THR A 460 7.30 24.13 -44.69
N PRO A 461 6.05 24.12 -44.16
CA PRO A 461 5.08 23.03 -44.33
C PRO A 461 4.01 23.29 -45.41
N HIS A 462 3.43 22.20 -45.95
CA HIS A 462 2.27 22.23 -46.83
C HIS A 462 0.99 21.83 -46.09
N GLU A 463 -0.02 22.69 -46.23
CA GLU A 463 -1.42 22.53 -45.82
C GLU A 463 -2.17 21.51 -46.68
N VAL A 464 -3.13 20.77 -46.09
CA VAL A 464 -4.36 20.35 -46.80
C VAL A 464 -5.59 20.36 -45.87
N ALA A 465 -6.53 21.21 -46.28
CA ALA A 465 -7.96 21.40 -46.07
C ALA A 465 -8.86 20.48 -45.19
N ASN A 466 -9.80 21.20 -44.57
CA ASN A 466 -11.01 20.84 -43.81
C ASN A 466 -12.09 20.05 -44.57
N SER A 467 -12.93 19.35 -43.80
CA SER A 467 -14.39 19.29 -44.04
C SER A 467 -15.17 19.28 -42.73
N GLU A 468 -16.16 20.17 -42.63
CA GLU A 468 -17.11 20.33 -41.52
C GLU A 468 -18.32 19.39 -41.67
N LEU A 469 -18.98 19.04 -40.55
CA LEU A 469 -20.45 19.07 -40.46
C LEU A 469 -20.95 19.03 -39.00
N ALA A 470 -21.93 19.89 -38.73
CA ALA A 470 -22.49 20.25 -37.43
C ALA A 470 -23.80 19.53 -37.10
N VAL A 471 -24.16 19.42 -35.81
CA VAL A 471 -25.56 19.35 -35.33
C VAL A 471 -25.72 20.03 -33.95
N GLN A 472 -26.81 20.82 -33.82
CA GLN A 472 -27.22 21.68 -32.71
C GLN A 472 -28.07 21.01 -31.61
N ARG A 473 -28.21 21.73 -30.48
CA ARG A 473 -28.97 21.52 -29.22
C ARG A 473 -30.51 21.70 -29.33
N ALA A 474 -31.27 21.16 -28.36
CA ALA A 474 -32.15 21.86 -27.36
C ALA A 474 -33.14 20.88 -26.64
N VAL A 475 -33.18 20.70 -25.30
CA VAL A 475 -33.86 21.35 -24.11
C VAL A 475 -35.41 21.24 -23.96
N VAL A 476 -35.83 20.81 -22.74
CA VAL A 476 -37.02 21.14 -21.86
C VAL A 476 -38.20 20.14 -21.77
N GLY A 477 -38.62 19.82 -20.53
CA GLY A 477 -40.02 19.49 -20.18
C GLY A 477 -40.25 18.90 -18.78
N SER A 478 -40.75 19.70 -17.83
CA SER A 478 -41.18 19.33 -16.46
C SER A 478 -42.71 19.15 -16.34
N GLY A 479 -43.20 18.41 -15.33
CA GLY A 479 -44.61 18.40 -14.94
C GLY A 479 -44.95 17.53 -13.72
N GLU A 480 -45.47 18.14 -12.65
CA GLU A 480 -46.03 17.51 -11.44
C GLU A 480 -47.54 17.20 -11.57
N ARG A 481 -48.05 16.18 -10.86
CA ARG A 481 -49.45 16.07 -10.40
C ARG A 481 -49.56 15.36 -9.04
N ASN A 482 -50.47 15.88 -8.20
CA ASN A 482 -50.93 15.38 -6.90
C ASN A 482 -52.31 14.68 -7.01
N GLY A 483 -52.61 13.72 -6.11
CA GLY A 483 -53.98 13.25 -5.79
C GLY A 483 -54.05 11.74 -5.47
N GLY A 484 -54.47 11.37 -4.24
CA GLY A 484 -54.34 10.00 -3.71
C GLY A 484 -55.61 9.14 -3.59
N SER A 485 -55.35 7.92 -3.09
CA SER A 485 -56.20 6.87 -2.49
C SER A 485 -56.98 5.89 -3.38
N GLU A 486 -56.28 4.84 -3.83
CA GLU A 486 -56.57 3.44 -3.51
C GLU A 486 -55.20 2.83 -3.19
N THR A 487 -55.02 2.10 -2.09
CA THR A 487 -53.68 1.63 -1.69
C THR A 487 -53.23 0.49 -2.61
N ASP A 488 -52.69 0.86 -3.76
CA ASP A 488 -51.76 0.04 -4.52
C ASP A 488 -50.58 -0.27 -3.60
N ARG A 489 -50.59 -1.49 -3.03
CA ARG A 489 -49.46 -2.00 -2.27
C ARG A 489 -48.34 -2.29 -3.25
N VAL A 490 -47.54 -1.27 -3.53
CA VAL A 490 -46.33 -1.39 -4.33
C VAL A 490 -45.42 -2.40 -3.62
N THR A 491 -45.23 -3.58 -4.22
CA THR A 491 -44.31 -4.56 -3.66
C THR A 491 -42.89 -4.00 -3.76
N ILE A 492 -41.95 -4.36 -2.88
CA ILE A 492 -40.58 -3.80 -2.92
C ILE A 492 -39.91 -4.00 -4.30
N LYS A 493 -40.34 -5.01 -5.07
CA LYS A 493 -39.87 -5.24 -6.45
C LYS A 493 -40.29 -4.16 -7.45
N GLU A 494 -41.34 -3.41 -7.13
CA GLU A 494 -41.90 -2.34 -7.94
C GLU A 494 -41.37 -0.95 -7.51
N TRP A 495 -40.49 -0.90 -6.50
CA TRP A 495 -39.78 0.34 -6.14
C TRP A 495 -38.74 0.67 -7.21
N HIS A 496 -38.36 1.94 -7.32
CA HIS A 496 -37.25 2.32 -8.18
C HIS A 496 -36.00 1.51 -7.77
N PRO A 497 -35.21 0.96 -8.71
CA PRO A 497 -34.06 0.09 -8.37
C PRO A 497 -33.17 0.69 -7.28
N ASN A 498 -32.88 1.99 -7.35
CA ASN A 498 -32.05 2.74 -6.39
C ASN A 498 -32.63 2.85 -4.96
N GLU A 499 -33.89 2.45 -4.76
CA GLU A 499 -34.58 2.42 -3.46
C GLU A 499 -34.74 0.99 -2.93
N GLN A 500 -34.49 -0.03 -3.75
CA GLN A 500 -34.60 -1.43 -3.33
C GLN A 500 -33.39 -1.81 -2.47
N PRO A 501 -33.60 -2.37 -1.26
CA PRO A 501 -32.50 -2.72 -0.35
C PRO A 501 -31.42 -3.60 -1.00
N ARG A 502 -31.80 -4.53 -1.87
CA ARG A 502 -30.85 -5.43 -2.54
C ARG A 502 -29.94 -4.69 -3.52
N GLU A 503 -30.49 -3.81 -4.34
CA GLU A 503 -29.71 -3.05 -5.33
C GLU A 503 -28.83 -2.01 -4.64
N ARG A 504 -29.34 -1.37 -3.58
CA ARG A 504 -28.55 -0.47 -2.73
C ARG A 504 -27.39 -1.19 -2.05
N LEU A 505 -27.57 -2.45 -1.62
CA LEU A 505 -26.49 -3.25 -1.06
C LEU A 505 -25.38 -3.54 -2.09
N LEU A 506 -25.75 -3.75 -3.36
CA LEU A 506 -24.81 -4.00 -4.46
C LEU A 506 -24.06 -2.73 -4.89
N GLU A 507 -24.74 -1.59 -4.93
CA GLU A 507 -24.18 -0.33 -5.44
C GLU A 507 -23.43 0.47 -4.36
N LEU A 508 -23.93 0.49 -3.11
CA LEU A 508 -23.45 1.36 -2.03
C LEU A 508 -22.84 0.60 -0.86
N GLY A 509 -22.95 -0.73 -0.84
CA GLY A 509 -22.46 -1.59 0.24
C GLY A 509 -23.36 -1.63 1.50
N PRO A 510 -23.11 -2.56 2.44
CA PRO A 510 -24.01 -2.82 3.58
C PRO A 510 -24.12 -1.65 4.55
N GLN A 511 -23.07 -0.86 4.71
CA GLN A 511 -23.02 0.33 5.57
C GLN A 511 -23.99 1.45 5.15
N ALA A 512 -24.54 1.41 3.93
CA ALA A 512 -25.51 2.38 3.44
C ALA A 512 -26.98 1.99 3.71
N LEU A 513 -27.22 0.83 4.34
CA LEU A 513 -28.55 0.30 4.66
C LEU A 513 -28.83 0.41 6.16
N SER A 514 -30.11 0.62 6.50
CA SER A 514 -30.59 0.51 7.88
C SER A 514 -30.75 -0.94 8.34
N ASP A 515 -30.79 -1.16 9.66
CA ASP A 515 -31.03 -2.47 10.26
C ASP A 515 -32.29 -3.16 9.72
N ALA A 516 -33.36 -2.39 9.50
CA ALA A 516 -34.60 -2.91 8.96
C ALA A 516 -34.46 -3.39 7.50
N GLU A 517 -33.62 -2.71 6.70
CA GLU A 517 -33.32 -3.08 5.32
C GLU A 517 -32.44 -4.32 5.26
N LEU A 518 -31.43 -4.42 6.12
CA LEU A 518 -30.57 -5.60 6.24
C LEU A 518 -31.39 -6.84 6.68
N ILE A 519 -32.25 -6.69 7.69
CA ILE A 519 -33.17 -7.76 8.13
C ILE A 519 -34.14 -8.11 6.99
N ALA A 520 -34.63 -7.13 6.23
CA ALA A 520 -35.56 -7.38 5.13
C ALA A 520 -34.92 -8.24 4.02
N ILE A 521 -33.64 -8.02 3.73
CA ILE A 521 -32.87 -8.84 2.78
C ILE A 521 -32.78 -10.30 3.27
N LEU A 522 -32.51 -10.51 4.56
CA LEU A 522 -32.45 -11.85 5.17
C LEU A 522 -33.80 -12.56 5.15
N LEU A 523 -34.88 -11.84 5.45
CA LEU A 523 -36.24 -12.38 5.49
C LEU A 523 -36.82 -12.66 4.10
N ARG A 524 -36.32 -11.98 3.07
CA ARG A 524 -36.65 -12.08 1.62
C ARG A 524 -38.08 -11.74 1.23
N THR A 525 -39.08 -12.13 2.01
CA THR A 525 -40.50 -12.00 1.71
C THR A 525 -41.29 -11.57 2.93
N GLY A 526 -42.37 -10.82 2.70
CA GLY A 526 -43.29 -10.35 3.74
C GLY A 526 -44.34 -11.40 4.11
N THR A 527 -45.51 -10.93 4.50
CA THR A 527 -46.74 -11.72 4.63
C THR A 527 -47.79 -11.16 3.65
N PRO A 528 -48.94 -11.83 3.44
CA PRO A 528 -50.03 -11.24 2.66
C PRO A 528 -50.48 -9.87 3.18
N ASP A 529 -50.32 -9.63 4.49
CA ASP A 529 -50.80 -8.42 5.16
C ASP A 529 -49.74 -7.30 5.29
N LYS A 530 -48.44 -7.61 5.16
CA LYS A 530 -47.31 -6.69 5.42
C LYS A 530 -46.13 -6.98 4.48
N ASP A 531 -45.54 -5.94 3.90
CA ASP A 531 -44.28 -6.12 3.15
C ASP A 531 -43.11 -6.50 4.08
N VAL A 532 -41.99 -6.95 3.51
CA VAL A 532 -40.88 -7.46 4.33
C VAL A 532 -40.19 -6.35 5.13
N LEU A 533 -40.18 -5.10 4.65
CA LEU A 533 -39.63 -3.95 5.38
C LEU A 533 -40.49 -3.57 6.58
N GLN A 534 -41.81 -3.58 6.42
CA GLN A 534 -42.78 -3.39 7.49
C GLN A 534 -42.65 -4.49 8.54
N LEU A 535 -42.51 -5.74 8.11
CA LEU A 535 -42.28 -6.88 8.99
C LEU A 535 -40.95 -6.74 9.77
N SER A 536 -39.86 -6.34 9.12
CA SER A 536 -38.56 -6.07 9.78
C SER A 536 -38.63 -4.93 10.80
N ARG A 537 -39.36 -3.85 10.49
CA ARG A 537 -39.55 -2.73 11.43
C ARG A 537 -40.39 -3.13 12.63
N GLU A 538 -41.43 -3.94 12.43
CA GLU A 538 -42.24 -4.47 13.53
C GLU A 538 -41.44 -5.40 14.43
N LEU A 539 -40.59 -6.24 13.85
CA LEU A 539 -39.66 -7.12 14.57
C LEU A 539 -38.73 -6.30 15.49
N LEU A 540 -38.08 -5.26 14.95
CA LEU A 540 -37.23 -4.35 15.73
C LEU A 540 -37.99 -3.56 16.79
N ARG A 541 -39.26 -3.20 16.55
CA ARG A 541 -40.11 -2.50 17.53
C ARG A 541 -40.60 -3.41 18.65
N THR A 542 -40.92 -4.66 18.33
CA THR A 542 -41.46 -5.63 19.29
C THR A 542 -40.41 -6.01 20.33
N PHE A 543 -39.16 -6.18 19.89
CA PHE A 543 -38.07 -6.58 20.78
C PHE A 543 -37.19 -5.41 21.27
N GLY A 544 -37.13 -4.29 20.55
CA GLY A 544 -36.27 -3.14 20.88
C GLY A 544 -36.94 -2.10 21.79
N SER A 545 -37.12 -2.44 23.07
CA SER A 545 -37.76 -1.57 24.08
C SER A 545 -36.88 -1.19 25.28
N GLY A 546 -35.57 -1.46 25.25
CA GLY A 546 -34.65 -1.03 26.31
C GLY A 546 -34.27 0.46 26.24
N ILE A 547 -34.42 1.18 27.35
CA ILE A 547 -33.89 2.56 27.51
C ILE A 547 -32.36 2.49 27.33
N GLY A 548 -31.86 3.03 26.20
CA GLY A 548 -30.43 3.09 25.88
C GLY A 548 -29.81 1.86 25.18
N GLY A 549 -30.62 0.88 24.74
CA GLY A 549 -30.13 -0.35 24.10
C GLY A 549 -30.13 -0.32 22.56
N ASP A 550 -29.13 -0.98 21.97
CA ASP A 550 -29.08 -1.27 20.53
C ASP A 550 -30.13 -2.33 20.17
N ARG A 551 -31.06 -1.98 19.28
CA ARG A 551 -32.22 -2.82 18.91
C ARG A 551 -31.82 -4.12 18.21
N LEU A 552 -30.62 -4.18 17.60
CA LEU A 552 -30.10 -5.39 16.99
C LEU A 552 -29.60 -6.40 18.03
N ILE A 553 -29.04 -5.92 19.15
CA ILE A 553 -28.58 -6.78 20.24
C ILE A 553 -29.78 -7.45 20.93
N ASP A 554 -30.84 -6.69 21.16
CA ASP A 554 -32.07 -7.17 21.83
C ASP A 554 -32.77 -8.29 21.05
N ILE A 555 -32.67 -8.28 19.71
CA ILE A 555 -33.22 -9.33 18.87
C ILE A 555 -32.26 -10.50 18.68
N ALA A 556 -30.95 -10.24 18.60
CA ALA A 556 -29.93 -11.29 18.50
C ALA A 556 -29.94 -12.23 19.71
N GLY A 557 -30.35 -11.74 20.89
CA GLY A 557 -30.49 -12.52 22.10
C GLY A 557 -31.76 -13.37 22.20
N ARG A 558 -32.66 -13.35 21.21
CA ARG A 558 -33.94 -14.08 21.25
C ARG A 558 -33.83 -15.48 20.71
N ASP A 559 -34.50 -16.42 21.38
CA ASP A 559 -34.60 -17.79 20.88
C ASP A 559 -35.60 -17.89 19.71
N ILE A 560 -35.52 -19.02 18.99
CA ILE A 560 -36.35 -19.25 17.79
C ILE A 560 -37.86 -19.19 18.12
N ARG A 561 -38.27 -19.59 19.32
CA ARG A 561 -39.69 -19.60 19.72
C ARG A 561 -40.18 -18.19 20.07
N GLU A 562 -39.33 -17.37 20.68
CA GLU A 562 -39.60 -15.96 20.94
C GLU A 562 -39.75 -15.17 19.64
N LEU A 563 -38.83 -15.35 18.67
CA LEU A 563 -38.92 -14.70 17.36
C LEU A 563 -40.22 -15.06 16.60
N GLN A 564 -40.71 -16.29 16.78
CA GLN A 564 -41.96 -16.76 16.16
C GLN A 564 -43.22 -16.12 16.76
N GLN A 565 -43.14 -15.41 17.88
CA GLN A 565 -44.27 -14.69 18.45
C GLN A 565 -44.68 -13.48 17.58
N VAL A 566 -43.78 -12.98 16.71
CA VAL A 566 -44.11 -11.93 15.75
C VAL A 566 -44.87 -12.53 14.56
N ARG A 567 -46.12 -12.09 14.40
CA ARG A 567 -46.99 -12.56 13.30
C ARG A 567 -46.32 -12.31 11.95
N GLY A 568 -45.99 -13.40 11.25
CA GLY A 568 -45.31 -13.37 9.94
C GLY A 568 -43.89 -13.92 9.95
N ILE A 569 -43.34 -14.22 11.13
CA ILE A 569 -42.04 -14.87 11.34
C ILE A 569 -42.29 -16.35 11.62
N GLY A 570 -42.37 -17.14 10.55
CA GLY A 570 -42.45 -18.60 10.64
C GLY A 570 -41.09 -19.23 10.99
N PRO A 571 -41.04 -20.57 11.16
CA PRO A 571 -39.83 -21.29 11.55
C PRO A 571 -38.62 -21.00 10.66
N THR A 572 -38.81 -20.96 9.34
CA THR A 572 -37.74 -20.68 8.39
C THR A 572 -37.14 -19.28 8.59
N LYS A 573 -37.98 -18.26 8.75
CA LYS A 573 -37.54 -16.87 8.95
C LYS A 573 -36.83 -16.68 10.29
N ALA A 574 -37.33 -17.32 11.35
CA ALA A 574 -36.69 -17.31 12.67
C ALA A 574 -35.33 -18.02 12.65
N ILE A 575 -35.21 -19.17 11.99
CA ILE A 575 -33.94 -19.90 11.84
C ILE A 575 -32.92 -19.06 11.05
N THR A 576 -33.34 -18.44 9.95
CA THR A 576 -32.45 -17.57 9.14
C THR A 576 -31.89 -16.41 9.96
N LEU A 577 -32.73 -15.74 10.77
CA LEU A 577 -32.27 -14.66 11.64
C LEU A 577 -31.34 -15.17 12.73
N ALA A 578 -31.70 -16.27 13.41
CA ALA A 578 -30.85 -16.88 14.43
C ALA A 578 -29.48 -17.28 13.87
N ALA A 579 -29.44 -17.86 12.66
CA ALA A 579 -28.19 -18.21 11.98
C ALA A 579 -27.37 -16.97 11.61
N ALA A 580 -28.01 -15.91 11.10
CA ALA A 580 -27.32 -14.67 10.74
C ALA A 580 -26.72 -13.96 11.97
N PHE A 581 -27.47 -13.89 13.07
CA PHE A 581 -26.97 -13.31 14.33
C PHE A 581 -25.91 -14.17 14.99
N GLU A 582 -26.02 -15.50 14.97
CA GLU A 582 -24.98 -16.41 15.45
C GLU A 582 -23.69 -16.28 14.63
N LEU A 583 -23.78 -16.13 13.31
CA LEU A 583 -22.61 -15.86 12.47
C LEU A 583 -21.98 -14.50 12.80
N GLY A 584 -22.80 -13.46 12.97
CA GLY A 584 -22.34 -12.15 13.44
C GLY A 584 -21.69 -12.23 14.82
N SER A 585 -22.27 -12.98 15.75
CA SER A 585 -21.75 -13.23 17.09
C SER A 585 -20.42 -14.00 17.04
N ARG A 586 -20.27 -14.99 16.15
CA ARG A 586 -19.01 -15.71 15.93
C ARG A 586 -17.92 -14.84 15.32
N VAL A 587 -18.28 -13.92 14.44
CA VAL A 587 -17.35 -12.95 13.86
C VAL A 587 -16.94 -11.91 14.90
N ALA A 588 -17.89 -11.39 15.69
CA ALA A 588 -17.61 -10.50 16.80
C ALA A 588 -16.78 -11.20 17.90
N SER A 589 -17.11 -12.44 18.27
CA SER A 589 -16.34 -13.24 19.23
C SER A 589 -14.96 -13.66 18.70
N ARG A 590 -14.71 -13.50 17.39
CA ARG A 590 -13.39 -13.66 16.77
C ARG A 590 -12.60 -12.33 16.71
N SER A 591 -13.24 -11.18 16.95
CA SER A 591 -12.66 -9.84 16.81
C SER A 591 -12.72 -8.94 18.08
N PHE A 592 -13.38 -9.35 19.17
CA PHE A 592 -13.21 -8.79 20.52
C PHE A 592 -12.17 -9.66 21.26
N SER A 593 -10.95 -9.23 21.64
CA SER A 593 -10.42 -7.91 22.01
C SER A 593 -11.08 -7.23 23.22
N GLU A 594 -11.60 -8.00 24.16
CA GLU A 594 -11.23 -7.80 25.57
C GLU A 594 -10.49 -9.06 26.01
N SER A 595 -9.17 -9.08 25.80
CA SER A 595 -8.33 -10.12 26.38
C SER A 595 -8.31 -9.90 27.89
N PRO A 596 -8.86 -10.81 28.71
CA PRO A 596 -8.78 -10.68 30.15
C PRO A 596 -7.30 -10.57 30.55
N VAL A 597 -6.99 -9.62 31.43
CA VAL A 597 -5.67 -9.49 32.04
C VAL A 597 -5.50 -10.69 32.97
N MET A 598 -4.84 -11.74 32.49
CA MET A 598 -4.66 -12.98 33.24
C MET A 598 -3.33 -12.90 33.99
N LYS A 599 -3.39 -12.39 35.22
CA LYS A 599 -2.21 -12.22 36.09
C LYS A 599 -1.93 -13.44 36.97
N GLU A 600 -2.96 -14.22 37.30
CA GLU A 600 -2.83 -15.38 38.16
C GLU A 600 -3.06 -16.69 37.37
N PRO A 601 -2.33 -17.78 37.68
CA PRO A 601 -2.50 -19.06 37.00
C PRO A 601 -3.95 -19.59 37.06
N LYS A 602 -4.67 -19.26 38.13
CA LYS A 602 -6.08 -19.59 38.32
C LYS A 602 -6.99 -18.99 37.25
N ASP A 603 -6.70 -17.79 36.79
CA ASP A 603 -7.53 -17.11 35.78
C ASP A 603 -7.32 -17.72 34.40
N ILE A 604 -6.07 -18.08 34.08
CA ILE A 604 -5.70 -18.83 32.88
C ILE A 604 -6.39 -20.20 32.89
N ALA A 605 -6.26 -20.94 33.99
CA ALA A 605 -6.88 -22.26 34.14
C ALA A 605 -8.40 -22.18 34.00
N ARG A 606 -9.09 -21.24 34.67
CA ARG A 606 -10.54 -21.03 34.52
C ARG A 606 -10.96 -20.76 33.08
N PHE A 607 -10.15 -20.02 32.33
CA PHE A 607 -10.45 -19.70 30.94
C PHE A 607 -10.25 -20.90 30.00
N PHE A 608 -9.24 -21.74 30.26
CA PHE A 608 -8.90 -22.84 29.36
C PHE A 608 -9.49 -24.20 29.75
N ILE A 609 -9.85 -24.43 31.03
CA ILE A 609 -10.48 -25.68 31.50
C ILE A 609 -11.71 -26.06 30.65
N PRO A 610 -12.68 -25.15 30.36
CA PRO A 610 -13.84 -25.51 29.54
C PRO A 610 -13.47 -25.96 28.13
N ARG A 611 -12.35 -25.48 27.59
CA ARG A 611 -11.88 -25.73 26.22
C ARG A 611 -11.01 -26.99 26.13
N MET A 612 -10.26 -27.30 27.17
CA MET A 612 -9.25 -28.37 27.14
C MET A 612 -9.70 -29.64 27.87
N ARG A 613 -10.64 -29.58 28.82
CA ARG A 613 -11.09 -30.74 29.60
C ARG A 613 -11.73 -31.87 28.79
N ALA A 614 -12.27 -31.54 27.62
CA ALA A 614 -12.93 -32.51 26.74
C ALA A 614 -12.00 -33.11 25.68
N LEU A 615 -10.75 -32.64 25.60
CA LEU A 615 -9.78 -33.11 24.62
C LEU A 615 -9.33 -34.52 24.98
N ARG A 616 -9.46 -35.44 24.01
CA ARG A 616 -9.09 -36.86 24.16
C ARG A 616 -7.61 -37.12 23.89
N LYS A 617 -6.91 -36.12 23.37
CA LYS A 617 -5.46 -36.14 23.11
C LYS A 617 -4.83 -35.02 23.94
N GLU A 618 -3.60 -35.24 24.33
CA GLU A 618 -2.78 -34.21 24.95
C GLU A 618 -2.42 -33.17 23.88
N GLN A 619 -2.67 -31.90 24.19
CA GLN A 619 -2.36 -30.78 23.32
C GLN A 619 -1.56 -29.75 24.11
N PHE A 620 -0.40 -29.37 23.58
CA PHE A 620 0.43 -28.30 24.13
C PHE A 620 0.16 -27.01 23.38
N HIS A 621 -0.29 -26.00 24.11
CA HIS A 621 -0.57 -24.66 23.63
C HIS A 621 0.43 -23.67 24.23
N VAL A 622 0.74 -22.63 23.48
CA VAL A 622 1.43 -21.44 23.99
C VAL A 622 0.48 -20.26 23.99
N ILE A 623 0.49 -19.52 25.10
CA ILE A 623 -0.23 -18.26 25.25
C ILE A 623 0.81 -17.14 25.14
N VAL A 624 0.58 -16.21 24.22
CA VAL A 624 1.45 -15.09 23.94
C VAL A 624 0.90 -13.83 24.61
N GLN A 625 1.70 -13.12 25.39
CA GLN A 625 1.26 -11.97 26.18
C GLN A 625 1.98 -10.66 25.82
N ASN A 626 1.27 -9.53 25.99
CA ASN A 626 1.87 -8.19 25.94
C ASN A 626 2.37 -7.75 27.32
N THR A 627 2.97 -6.55 27.40
CA THR A 627 3.54 -6.00 28.65
C THR A 627 2.52 -5.79 29.77
N ALA A 628 1.21 -5.75 29.44
CA ALA A 628 0.12 -5.65 30.41
C ALA A 628 -0.38 -7.02 30.91
N GLY A 629 0.19 -8.14 30.42
CA GLY A 629 -0.25 -9.51 30.74
C GLY A 629 -1.53 -9.91 29.99
N GLN A 630 -1.90 -9.19 28.92
CA GLN A 630 -3.05 -9.53 28.09
C GLN A 630 -2.66 -10.56 27.04
N ILE A 631 -3.54 -11.53 26.80
CA ILE A 631 -3.35 -12.54 25.75
C ILE A 631 -3.44 -11.87 24.38
N ILE A 632 -2.34 -11.86 23.63
CA ILE A 632 -2.28 -11.44 22.22
C ILE A 632 -2.80 -12.58 21.35
N ARG A 633 -2.35 -13.81 21.64
CA ARG A 633 -2.60 -14.99 20.82
C ARG A 633 -2.49 -16.28 21.63
N THR A 634 -3.16 -17.33 21.18
CA THR A 634 -2.93 -18.71 21.63
C THR A 634 -2.59 -19.57 20.41
N GLU A 635 -1.54 -20.37 20.50
CA GLU A 635 -1.09 -21.24 19.41
C GLU A 635 -0.97 -22.68 19.90
N LEU A 636 -1.58 -23.62 19.18
CA LEU A 636 -1.37 -25.05 19.38
C LEU A 636 0.02 -25.40 18.82
N VAL A 637 0.95 -25.78 19.70
CA VAL A 637 2.34 -26.12 19.36
C VAL A 637 2.46 -27.59 18.99
N SER A 638 1.79 -28.46 19.75
CA SER A 638 1.82 -29.90 19.50
C SER A 638 0.54 -30.59 19.92
N GLU A 639 0.15 -31.63 19.18
CA GLU A 639 -0.96 -32.52 19.49
C GLU A 639 -0.47 -33.97 19.51
N GLY A 640 -0.64 -34.65 20.65
CA GLY A 640 -0.15 -36.00 20.86
C GLY A 640 -0.83 -37.06 19.99
N ASN A 641 -0.04 -37.96 19.42
CA ASN A 641 -0.46 -39.31 19.02
C ASN A 641 0.24 -40.35 19.93
N LEU A 642 -0.12 -41.63 19.83
CA LEU A 642 0.28 -42.74 20.74
C LEU A 642 1.78 -42.85 21.13
N ASN A 643 2.69 -42.18 20.43
CA ASN A 643 4.11 -42.11 20.74
C ASN A 643 4.54 -40.63 20.86
N SER A 644 4.66 -40.13 22.09
CA SER A 644 5.31 -38.87 22.55
C SER A 644 5.12 -37.60 21.69
N SER A 645 4.48 -36.58 22.27
CA SER A 645 4.48 -35.20 21.76
C SER A 645 5.87 -34.57 22.01
N ILE A 646 6.60 -34.20 20.95
CA ILE A 646 7.90 -33.49 21.10
C ILE A 646 7.61 -31.99 21.12
N VAL A 647 7.77 -31.34 22.27
CA VAL A 647 7.70 -29.88 22.39
C VAL A 647 9.11 -29.33 22.36
N THR A 648 9.45 -28.52 21.36
CA THR A 648 10.78 -27.91 21.25
C THR A 648 10.73 -26.40 21.50
N PRO A 649 11.76 -25.79 22.12
CA PRO A 649 11.78 -24.34 22.34
C PRO A 649 11.57 -23.50 21.08
N ARG A 650 12.13 -23.92 19.94
CA ARG A 650 11.97 -23.21 18.66
C ARG A 650 10.50 -23.10 18.22
N GLU A 651 9.70 -24.13 18.45
CA GLU A 651 8.28 -24.17 18.05
C GLU A 651 7.43 -23.37 19.03
N VAL A 652 7.72 -23.49 20.33
CA VAL A 652 7.05 -22.72 21.39
C VAL A 652 7.29 -21.22 21.25
N TYR A 653 8.53 -20.79 20.97
CA TYR A 653 8.88 -19.37 20.89
C TYR A 653 8.62 -18.73 19.52
N ARG A 654 8.29 -19.52 18.48
CA ARG A 654 7.99 -18.99 17.15
C ARG A 654 6.88 -17.95 17.19
N ALA A 655 5.77 -18.27 17.85
CA ALA A 655 4.63 -17.36 18.02
C ALA A 655 5.05 -16.11 18.82
N ALA A 656 5.84 -16.29 19.87
CA ALA A 656 6.30 -15.19 20.72
C ALA A 656 7.14 -14.16 19.94
N ILE A 657 8.05 -14.66 19.09
CA ILE A 657 8.96 -13.83 18.30
C ILE A 657 8.20 -13.08 17.20
N ILE A 658 7.28 -13.76 16.50
CA ILE A 658 6.46 -13.14 15.44
C ILE A 658 5.59 -12.01 16.00
N GLU A 659 5.04 -12.19 17.20
CA GLU A 659 4.09 -11.25 17.82
C GLU A 659 4.76 -10.20 18.73
N ASN A 660 6.11 -10.13 18.76
CA ASN A 660 6.86 -9.26 19.69
C ASN A 660 6.38 -9.37 21.15
N ALA A 661 6.20 -10.61 21.62
CA ALA A 661 5.64 -10.89 22.92
C ALA A 661 6.49 -10.33 24.06
N ALA A 662 5.84 -9.77 25.07
CA ALA A 662 6.51 -9.42 26.32
C ALA A 662 6.84 -10.67 27.14
N SER A 663 6.04 -11.72 27.00
CA SER A 663 6.21 -13.00 27.68
C SER A 663 5.27 -14.06 27.12
N ILE A 664 5.49 -15.32 27.51
CA ILE A 664 4.62 -16.44 27.14
C ILE A 664 4.32 -17.37 28.32
N ILE A 665 3.23 -18.14 28.20
CA ILE A 665 2.81 -19.17 29.16
C ILE A 665 2.55 -20.47 28.41
N GLY A 666 3.11 -21.58 28.88
CA GLY A 666 2.81 -22.92 28.38
C GLY A 666 1.53 -23.48 29.00
N LEU A 667 0.77 -24.23 28.22
CA LEU A 667 -0.47 -24.84 28.67
C LEU A 667 -0.71 -26.19 27.99
N HIS A 668 -0.89 -27.27 28.74
CA HIS A 668 -1.34 -28.54 28.17
C HIS A 668 -2.37 -29.26 29.02
N ASN A 669 -3.07 -30.23 28.40
CA ASN A 669 -4.03 -31.07 29.09
C ASN A 669 -3.52 -32.49 29.30
N HIS A 670 -3.86 -33.09 30.45
CA HIS A 670 -3.71 -34.52 30.72
C HIS A 670 -5.05 -35.25 30.52
N PRO A 671 -5.25 -35.98 29.40
CA PRO A 671 -6.48 -36.74 29.18
C PRO A 671 -6.72 -37.85 30.22
N SER A 672 -5.66 -38.26 30.94
CA SER A 672 -5.72 -39.23 32.03
C SER A 672 -6.51 -38.76 33.26
N GLY A 673 -6.75 -37.44 33.37
CA GLY A 673 -7.44 -36.83 34.51
C GLY A 673 -6.56 -36.59 35.74
N ASN A 674 -5.25 -36.85 35.67
CA ASN A 674 -4.30 -36.55 36.74
C ASN A 674 -3.53 -35.25 36.43
N PRO A 675 -3.66 -34.15 37.20
CA PRO A 675 -2.97 -32.89 36.91
C PRO A 675 -1.50 -32.89 37.34
N LYS A 676 -1.00 -33.95 38.00
CA LYS A 676 0.39 -34.02 38.47
C LYS A 676 1.37 -34.04 37.29
N PRO A 677 2.40 -33.17 37.26
CA PRO A 677 3.40 -33.14 36.20
C PRO A 677 4.22 -34.44 36.16
N SER A 678 4.47 -34.92 34.95
CA SER A 678 5.40 -36.00 34.66
C SER A 678 6.86 -35.50 34.67
N PHE A 679 7.82 -36.43 34.61
CA PHE A 679 9.23 -36.08 34.47
C PHE A 679 9.51 -35.34 33.14
N GLU A 680 8.78 -35.70 32.07
CA GLU A 680 8.90 -35.07 30.76
C GLU A 680 8.39 -33.62 30.80
N ASP A 681 7.26 -33.37 31.48
CA ASP A 681 6.72 -32.02 31.65
C ASP A 681 7.72 -31.10 32.35
N ILE A 682 8.34 -31.59 33.44
CA ILE A 682 9.37 -30.84 34.18
C ILE A 682 10.58 -30.56 33.30
N ALA A 683 11.03 -31.56 32.54
CA ALA A 683 12.19 -31.42 31.65
C ALA A 683 11.93 -30.39 30.53
N VAL A 684 10.77 -30.46 29.87
CA VAL A 684 10.34 -29.50 28.85
C VAL A 684 10.24 -28.10 29.43
N THR A 685 9.60 -27.95 30.60
CA THR A 685 9.44 -26.66 31.29
C THR A 685 10.78 -25.98 31.51
N ARG A 686 11.77 -26.71 32.03
CA ARG A 686 13.12 -26.18 32.28
C ARG A 686 13.82 -25.73 31.01
N GLN A 687 13.70 -26.51 29.93
CA GLN A 687 14.26 -26.13 28.63
C GLN A 687 13.60 -24.85 28.08
N LEU A 688 12.29 -24.69 28.24
CA LEU A 688 11.58 -23.50 27.80
C LEU A 688 11.96 -22.26 28.63
N VAL A 689 12.10 -22.40 29.95
CA VAL A 689 12.58 -21.31 30.83
C VAL A 689 14.00 -20.88 30.44
N GLU A 690 14.90 -21.81 30.18
CA GLU A 690 16.27 -21.51 29.74
C GLU A 690 16.29 -20.81 28.37
N ALA A 691 15.52 -21.32 27.41
CA ALA A 691 15.38 -20.69 26.10
C ALA A 691 14.81 -19.26 26.21
N GLY A 692 13.82 -19.04 27.09
CA GLY A 692 13.27 -17.71 27.35
C GLY A 692 14.29 -16.71 27.88
N ARG A 693 15.23 -17.16 28.73
CA ARG A 693 16.34 -16.31 29.21
C ARG A 693 17.28 -15.92 28.08
N ILE A 694 17.60 -16.84 27.17
CA ILE A 694 18.46 -16.58 26.01
C ILE A 694 17.77 -15.63 25.02
N LEU A 695 16.49 -15.87 24.74
CA LEU A 695 15.69 -15.09 23.81
C LEU A 695 15.20 -13.75 24.38
N GLN A 696 15.41 -13.52 25.68
CA GLN A 696 14.87 -12.37 26.43
C GLN A 696 13.34 -12.25 26.35
N ILE A 697 12.64 -13.39 26.23
CA ILE A 697 11.18 -13.49 26.30
C ILE A 697 10.85 -14.44 27.46
N PRO A 698 10.45 -13.90 28.63
CA PRO A 698 10.13 -14.70 29.81
C PRO A 698 9.08 -15.78 29.54
N PHE A 699 9.40 -17.02 29.95
CA PHE A 699 8.43 -18.09 30.12
C PHE A 699 7.82 -17.96 31.52
N HIS A 700 6.63 -17.38 31.63
CA HIS A 700 6.06 -16.97 32.92
C HIS A 700 5.54 -18.14 33.75
N ASP A 701 4.82 -19.06 33.12
CA ASP A 701 4.28 -20.23 33.79
C ASP A 701 4.10 -21.39 32.81
N HIS A 702 3.89 -22.58 33.35
CA HIS A 702 3.41 -23.75 32.63
C HIS A 702 2.25 -24.38 33.41
N ILE A 703 1.06 -24.36 32.81
CA ILE A 703 -0.15 -24.85 33.45
C ILE A 703 -0.57 -26.19 32.85
N ILE A 704 -0.88 -27.15 33.71
CA ILE A 704 -1.38 -28.47 33.34
C ILE A 704 -2.85 -28.55 33.73
N ILE A 705 -3.73 -28.87 32.77
CA ILE A 705 -5.17 -29.04 33.00
C ILE A 705 -5.54 -30.52 32.98
N ALA A 706 -6.23 -31.00 34.01
CA ALA A 706 -6.78 -32.35 34.04
C ALA A 706 -8.23 -32.34 34.54
N GLY A 707 -9.18 -32.55 33.62
CA GLY A 707 -10.60 -32.43 33.95
C GLY A 707 -10.97 -31.00 34.37
N GLU A 708 -11.46 -30.83 35.60
CA GLU A 708 -11.77 -29.52 36.19
C GLU A 708 -10.65 -28.99 37.10
N GLU A 709 -9.55 -29.73 37.25
CA GLU A 709 -8.40 -29.38 38.07
C GLU A 709 -7.25 -28.85 37.22
N TYR A 710 -6.36 -28.08 37.84
CA TYR A 710 -5.13 -27.61 37.20
C TYR A 710 -3.96 -27.60 38.19
N VAL A 711 -2.74 -27.62 37.66
CA VAL A 711 -1.48 -27.38 38.39
C VAL A 711 -0.70 -26.29 37.67
N SER A 712 -0.17 -25.33 38.42
CA SER A 712 0.81 -24.35 37.94
C SER A 712 2.20 -24.82 38.34
N MET A 713 3.10 -24.95 37.36
CA MET A 713 4.48 -25.34 37.61
C MET A 713 5.24 -24.24 38.37
N LEU A 714 4.85 -22.97 38.20
CA LEU A 714 5.38 -21.86 38.98
C LEU A 714 4.98 -21.97 40.46
N ASP A 715 3.69 -22.19 40.76
CA ASP A 715 3.18 -22.27 42.14
C ASP A 715 3.75 -23.48 42.90
N GLU A 716 4.04 -24.58 42.19
CA GLU A 716 4.70 -25.78 42.74
C GLU A 716 6.22 -25.64 42.88
N GLY A 717 6.82 -24.53 42.42
CA GLY A 717 8.27 -24.29 42.50
C GLY A 717 9.09 -25.19 41.56
N LEU A 718 8.53 -25.55 40.40
CA LEU A 718 9.13 -26.47 39.43
C LEU A 718 9.75 -25.79 38.19
N MET A 719 9.78 -24.45 38.17
CA MET A 719 10.28 -23.60 37.06
C MET A 719 11.63 -22.95 37.33
#